data_AF-A0A329WYR0-F1
#
_entry.id   AF-A0A329WYR0-F1
#
_cell.length_a   1.000
_cell.length_b   1.000
_cell.length_c   1.000
_cell.angle_alpha   90.00
_cell.angle_beta   90.00
_cell.angle_gamma   90.00
#
_symmetry.space_group_name_H-M   'P 1'
#
loop_
_entity.id
_entity.type
_entity.pdbx_description
1 polymer ?
#
loop_
_entity_poly.entity_id
_entity_poly.type
_entity_poly.pdbx_seq_one_letter_code
_entity_poly.pdbx_strand_id
1 'polypeptide(L)'
;MTTENSIIDDFNGKTKTLGWDIVAAYDRTKINMLFEQQYVRKVSEGTHFSPIFWESGNKKIKFDNLILGVPLISFENSSIERSQATVKLNFISGTVIELYDDGRVKNYQRITPNNDYHMTITVDLIAATGSVGNDGKVVVEFKKGTLGEVNVINDAPAEVKEFFRNWLKDNDVTYELGILKLGNTAGLVPTMFKIRTQPAPGANVYGSDKYGHGAVLLLIATNYNPNGGRLPTSSNNFPYLIPDNRSAVLIISNKTLFENILKPQYESLLPSSTGVELELVSFNSQQNDSAKYLNIKNGYYKSDKPVQYERGKYTVWTGLVKYNGATNIWPERVKIPYSGMYIKPEKEKIIFSGVGNNGQSYHFDQSVGVLENSLITGHYSSKKIDFYVDGSIDITPKVISNDEIKLESHYGMSSRYDKQGASGWGGIIGPDFESEFIDKTAEIVKGVVENNLSNVAKIKLESISLFAVNHLLFPESNYLEFDKVYVPGDMVLFGDISPTSTAFKINDLQLTMPVKTKHKFTTNTNATVNWSITPAELGSINANTGDYMAPTKIKGNSQIVTITATDSSTNAKASAVVTLLPSSVSISPSFVVINENDVNKNVNFTVYGNKKVNWSVETGTGYGGVDVNGKYTPPASFPAGYNMVTVMAVAENGDVDKVNILLISKSTIAEFKIDPSYSQELLTPDEVTKFSSMGNDLTSPSEWSLMPARGNIKVGEPEVIKDEFGNDIEKYTATYTAPSDITCSEIVLLRVTHKNKPNRAGYALITLEPKIS
;
A
#
# COMPACT_ATOMS: atom_id res chain seq x y z
N MET A 1 -2.54 17.54 -10.31
CA MET A 1 -2.51 16.10 -10.62
C MET A 1 -1.10 15.75 -11.01
N THR A 2 -0.58 14.62 -10.52
CA THR A 2 0.75 14.13 -10.90
C THR A 2 0.55 13.16 -12.07
N THR A 3 1.20 13.42 -13.20
CA THR A 3 1.08 12.60 -14.43
C THR A 3 2.44 12.02 -14.81
N GLU A 4 2.45 10.94 -15.59
CA GLU A 4 3.67 10.36 -16.16
C GLU A 4 4.50 11.45 -16.87
N ASN A 5 3.88 12.21 -17.77
CA ASN A 5 4.55 13.29 -18.52
C ASN A 5 5.16 14.36 -17.59
N SER A 6 4.45 14.77 -16.53
CA SER A 6 5.00 15.77 -15.60
C SER A 6 6.25 15.27 -14.87
N ILE A 7 6.35 13.96 -14.59
CA ILE A 7 7.55 13.36 -14.00
C ILE A 7 8.67 13.28 -15.04
N ILE A 8 8.37 12.80 -16.25
CA ILE A 8 9.37 12.71 -17.34
C ILE A 8 9.94 14.08 -17.68
N ASP A 9 9.11 15.13 -17.70
CA ASP A 9 9.54 16.50 -17.96
C ASP A 9 10.42 17.07 -16.83
N ASP A 10 10.10 16.79 -15.55
CA ASP A 10 10.95 17.21 -14.42
C ASP A 10 12.31 16.48 -14.39
N PHE A 11 12.35 15.25 -14.90
CA PHE A 11 13.57 14.43 -14.96
C PHE A 11 14.42 14.71 -16.21
N ASN A 12 13.90 15.46 -17.19
CA ASN A 12 14.58 15.65 -18.47
C ASN A 12 15.93 16.36 -18.31
N GLY A 13 17.01 15.66 -18.69
CA GLY A 13 18.38 16.12 -18.53
C GLY A 13 18.88 16.17 -17.08
N LYS A 14 18.13 15.57 -16.13
CA LYS A 14 18.42 15.61 -14.70
C LYS A 14 18.43 14.23 -14.06
N THR A 15 19.08 14.12 -12.90
CA THR A 15 19.00 12.96 -12.01
C THR A 15 18.34 13.36 -10.70
N LYS A 16 17.38 12.55 -10.25
CA LYS A 16 16.59 12.74 -9.03
C LYS A 16 16.81 11.63 -8.01
N THR A 17 17.62 10.60 -8.32
CA THR A 17 17.90 9.51 -7.37
C THR A 17 18.79 9.92 -6.19
N LEU A 18 19.31 11.16 -6.16
CA LEU A 18 20.20 11.66 -5.11
C LEU A 18 21.44 10.77 -4.85
N GLY A 19 21.92 10.10 -5.89
CA GLY A 19 23.08 9.20 -5.84
C GLY A 19 22.76 7.76 -5.43
N TRP A 20 21.50 7.42 -5.17
CA TRP A 20 21.07 6.03 -5.04
C TRP A 20 21.04 5.36 -6.42
N ASP A 21 21.38 4.08 -6.48
CA ASP A 21 21.36 3.32 -7.73
C ASP A 21 19.92 3.12 -8.23
N ILE A 22 19.02 2.82 -7.29
CA ILE A 22 17.63 2.50 -7.58
C ILE A 22 16.72 3.21 -6.56
N VAL A 23 15.60 3.75 -7.04
CA VAL A 23 14.50 4.20 -6.19
C VAL A 23 13.23 3.48 -6.62
N ALA A 24 12.60 2.76 -5.69
CA ALA A 24 11.28 2.17 -5.90
C ALA A 24 10.24 2.93 -5.06
N ALA A 25 9.07 3.22 -5.62
CA ALA A 25 7.95 3.77 -4.86
C ALA A 25 6.68 2.99 -5.14
N TYR A 26 5.83 2.86 -4.13
CA TYR A 26 4.49 2.28 -4.29
C TYR A 26 3.48 2.94 -3.35
N ASP A 27 2.23 2.94 -3.80
CA ASP A 27 1.17 3.78 -3.26
C ASP A 27 0.42 3.15 -2.08
N ARG A 28 -0.28 4.01 -1.33
CA ARG A 28 -1.14 3.63 -0.21
C ARG A 28 -2.20 2.60 -0.60
N THR A 29 -2.82 2.75 -1.77
CA THR A 29 -3.98 1.94 -2.17
C THR A 29 -3.58 0.47 -2.26
N LYS A 30 -2.44 0.18 -2.91
CA LYS A 30 -1.93 -1.19 -2.99
C LYS A 30 -1.40 -1.69 -1.66
N ILE A 31 -0.81 -0.85 -0.81
CA ILE A 31 -0.44 -1.27 0.55
C ILE A 31 -1.68 -1.72 1.35
N ASN A 32 -2.78 -0.96 1.30
CA ASN A 32 -4.03 -1.36 1.97
C ASN A 32 -4.63 -2.64 1.37
N MET A 33 -4.53 -2.85 0.06
CA MET A 33 -4.89 -4.12 -0.58
C MET A 33 -4.04 -5.29 -0.06
N LEU A 34 -2.72 -5.09 0.11
CA LEU A 34 -1.83 -6.09 0.69
C LEU A 34 -2.14 -6.36 2.17
N PHE A 35 -2.54 -5.34 2.93
CA PHE A 35 -2.94 -5.47 4.32
C PHE A 35 -4.27 -6.21 4.45
N GLU A 36 -5.23 -5.97 3.56
CA GLU A 36 -6.48 -6.72 3.49
C GLU A 36 -6.26 -8.21 3.25
N GLN A 37 -5.42 -8.56 2.26
CA GLN A 37 -5.10 -9.97 1.98
C GLN A 37 -4.42 -10.64 3.19
N GLN A 38 -3.49 -9.95 3.85
CA GLN A 38 -2.84 -10.43 5.07
C GLN A 38 -3.80 -10.53 6.26
N TYR A 39 -4.72 -9.58 6.41
CA TYR A 39 -5.75 -9.59 7.46
C TYR A 39 -6.57 -10.87 7.37
N VAL A 40 -7.06 -11.18 6.17
CA VAL A 40 -7.87 -12.38 5.92
C VAL A 40 -7.09 -13.66 6.23
N ARG A 41 -5.84 -13.76 5.76
CA ARG A 41 -4.96 -14.89 6.10
C ARG A 41 -4.77 -15.01 7.61
N LYS A 42 -4.39 -13.92 8.28
CA LYS A 42 -4.13 -13.90 9.73
C LYS A 42 -5.35 -14.23 10.56
N VAL A 43 -6.55 -13.78 10.18
CA VAL A 43 -7.81 -14.17 10.83
C VAL A 43 -8.05 -15.67 10.65
N SER A 44 -7.88 -16.19 9.43
CA SER A 44 -8.06 -17.62 9.16
C SER A 44 -7.08 -18.52 9.92
N GLU A 45 -5.87 -18.03 10.18
CA GLU A 45 -4.80 -18.73 10.89
C GLU A 45 -4.83 -18.49 12.42
N GLY A 46 -5.70 -17.60 12.92
CA GLY A 46 -5.71 -17.19 14.33
C GLY A 46 -4.47 -16.40 14.77
N THR A 47 -3.77 -15.74 13.85
CA THR A 47 -2.55 -14.94 14.10
C THR A 47 -2.79 -13.43 14.01
N HIS A 48 -4.06 -13.01 13.88
CA HIS A 48 -4.48 -11.62 14.03
C HIS A 48 -4.48 -11.20 15.52
N PHE A 49 -4.68 -9.91 15.81
CA PHE A 49 -4.97 -9.41 17.16
C PHE A 49 -6.09 -10.21 17.82
N SER A 50 -5.84 -10.69 19.04
CA SER A 50 -6.83 -11.34 19.89
C SER A 50 -7.92 -10.36 20.34
N PRO A 51 -9.14 -10.85 20.62
CA PRO A 51 -10.19 -10.01 21.19
C PRO A 51 -9.76 -9.39 22.51
N ILE A 52 -10.17 -8.14 22.73
CA ILE A 52 -9.73 -7.33 23.87
C ILE A 52 -10.78 -7.37 24.97
N PHE A 53 -10.32 -7.77 26.17
CA PHE A 53 -11.10 -7.76 27.41
C PHE A 53 -10.36 -6.93 28.45
N TRP A 54 -11.06 -6.01 29.11
CA TRP A 54 -10.45 -5.14 30.10
C TRP A 54 -11.49 -4.55 31.04
N GLU A 55 -11.11 -4.30 32.29
CA GLU A 55 -11.91 -3.57 33.28
C GLU A 55 -11.00 -2.53 33.95
N SER A 56 -11.47 -1.29 34.04
CA SER A 56 -10.78 -0.21 34.74
C SER A 56 -10.60 -0.53 36.24
N GLY A 57 -9.54 -0.02 36.87
CA GLY A 57 -9.26 -0.26 38.29
C GLY A 57 -10.36 0.23 39.23
N ASN A 58 -11.09 1.28 38.85
CA ASN A 58 -12.26 1.77 39.59
C ASN A 58 -13.58 1.05 39.21
N LYS A 59 -13.52 0.06 38.31
CA LYS A 59 -14.65 -0.73 37.80
C LYS A 59 -15.76 0.09 37.16
N LYS A 60 -15.45 1.28 36.62
CA LYS A 60 -16.41 2.14 35.91
C LYS A 60 -16.51 1.87 34.42
N ILE A 61 -15.50 1.24 33.83
CA ILE A 61 -15.45 0.95 32.39
C ILE A 61 -15.04 -0.51 32.22
N LYS A 62 -15.78 -1.21 31.36
CA LYS A 62 -15.46 -2.57 30.93
C LYS A 62 -15.52 -2.68 29.41
N PHE A 63 -14.48 -3.29 28.84
CA PHE A 63 -14.41 -3.74 27.45
C PHE A 63 -14.61 -5.24 27.43
N ASP A 64 -15.57 -5.67 26.60
CA ASP A 64 -15.90 -7.07 26.45
C ASP A 64 -15.84 -7.46 24.97
N ASN A 65 -14.93 -8.37 24.65
CA ASN A 65 -14.75 -8.93 23.32
C ASN A 65 -14.61 -7.88 22.20
N LEU A 66 -13.83 -6.82 22.39
CA LEU A 66 -13.58 -5.85 21.31
C LEU A 66 -12.69 -6.49 20.23
N ILE A 67 -13.13 -6.44 18.98
CA ILE A 67 -12.43 -7.05 17.83
C ILE A 67 -12.00 -5.96 16.85
N LEU A 68 -10.75 -6.05 16.38
CA LEU A 68 -10.18 -5.15 15.38
C LEU A 68 -10.33 -5.69 13.96
N GLY A 69 -10.63 -4.80 13.02
CA GLY A 69 -10.67 -5.08 11.59
C GLY A 69 -9.33 -4.88 10.89
N VAL A 70 -9.39 -4.84 9.57
CA VAL A 70 -8.21 -4.60 8.71
C VAL A 70 -7.48 -3.30 9.08
N PRO A 71 -6.14 -3.31 9.21
CA PRO A 71 -5.37 -2.08 9.34
C PRO A 71 -5.39 -1.26 8.06
N LEU A 72 -5.62 0.05 8.19
CA LEU A 72 -5.61 1.00 7.07
C LEU A 72 -4.46 1.99 7.25
N ILE A 73 -3.45 1.90 6.39
CA ILE A 73 -2.32 2.84 6.38
C ILE A 73 -2.68 4.13 5.61
N SER A 74 -2.07 5.22 6.06
CA SER A 74 -2.30 6.58 5.57
C SER A 74 -1.10 7.47 5.86
N PHE A 75 -0.97 8.57 5.11
CA PHE A 75 0.26 9.37 4.99
C PHE A 75 0.04 10.86 5.20
N GLU A 76 -1.13 11.30 5.64
CA GLU A 76 -1.49 12.71 5.89
C GLU A 76 -0.56 13.41 6.91
N ASN A 77 0.03 12.64 7.83
CA ASN A 77 0.97 13.13 8.84
C ASN A 77 2.42 12.74 8.55
N SER A 78 2.68 12.16 7.37
CA SER A 78 4.02 11.70 7.00
C SER A 78 4.91 12.82 6.44
N SER A 79 6.21 12.58 6.44
CA SER A 79 7.22 13.47 5.85
C SER A 79 8.32 12.65 5.21
N ILE A 80 8.81 13.12 4.06
CA ILE A 80 9.93 12.54 3.31
C ILE A 80 11.24 12.49 4.10
N GLU A 81 11.35 13.23 5.19
CA GLU A 81 12.51 13.19 6.08
C GLU A 81 12.48 11.97 7.01
N ARG A 82 11.30 11.39 7.23
CA ARG A 82 11.04 10.28 8.15
C ARG A 82 10.50 9.07 7.40
N SER A 83 10.34 7.98 8.15
CA SER A 83 9.79 6.72 7.65
C SER A 83 8.46 6.42 8.36
N GLN A 84 7.62 7.44 8.56
CA GLN A 84 6.43 7.35 9.40
C GLN A 84 5.14 7.30 8.60
N ALA A 85 4.16 6.56 9.11
CA ALA A 85 2.80 6.51 8.60
C ALA A 85 1.79 6.41 9.75
N THR A 86 0.54 6.77 9.47
CA THR A 86 -0.58 6.60 10.40
C THR A 86 -1.37 5.35 9.99
N VAL A 87 -1.59 4.44 10.94
CA VAL A 87 -2.47 3.28 10.75
C VAL A 87 -3.74 3.47 11.57
N LYS A 88 -4.89 3.34 10.91
CA LYS A 88 -6.22 3.28 11.53
C LYS A 88 -6.63 1.82 11.69
N LEU A 89 -6.99 1.42 12.90
CA LEU A 89 -7.57 0.12 13.23
C LEU A 89 -9.00 0.31 13.71
N ASN A 90 -9.97 -0.12 12.91
CA ASN A 90 -11.39 -0.02 13.25
C ASN A 90 -11.77 -1.12 14.24
N PHE A 91 -12.56 -0.79 15.26
CA PHE A 91 -13.27 -1.78 16.06
C PHE A 91 -14.51 -2.22 15.28
N ILE A 92 -14.58 -3.51 14.96
CA ILE A 92 -15.64 -4.09 14.13
C ILE A 92 -16.68 -4.88 14.95
N SER A 93 -16.36 -5.19 16.21
CA SER A 93 -17.24 -5.90 17.14
C SER A 93 -16.86 -5.63 18.60
N GLY A 94 -17.76 -5.99 19.50
CA GLY A 94 -17.58 -6.02 20.95
C GLY A 94 -18.52 -5.07 21.69
N THR A 95 -18.33 -4.94 23.00
CA THR A 95 -19.19 -4.13 23.87
C THR A 95 -18.35 -3.25 24.79
N VAL A 96 -18.80 -2.01 24.98
CA VAL A 96 -18.31 -1.10 26.02
C VAL A 96 -19.42 -0.90 27.06
N ILE A 97 -19.08 -1.09 28.32
CA ILE A 97 -20.00 -0.92 29.45
C ILE A 97 -19.44 0.18 30.35
N GLU A 98 -20.22 1.23 30.58
CA GLU A 98 -19.93 2.26 31.58
C GLU A 98 -20.82 2.05 32.81
N LEU A 99 -20.24 2.17 33.99
CA LEU A 99 -20.86 1.86 35.29
C LEU A 99 -20.77 3.09 36.22
N TYR A 100 -21.76 3.25 37.09
CA TYR A 100 -21.69 4.16 38.24
C TYR A 100 -20.76 3.61 39.33
N ASP A 101 -20.42 4.46 40.32
CA ASP A 101 -19.60 4.07 41.49
C ASP A 101 -20.18 2.88 42.27
N ASP A 102 -21.49 2.68 42.22
CA ASP A 102 -22.19 1.60 42.91
C ASP A 102 -22.30 0.30 42.07
N GLY A 103 -21.76 0.29 40.84
CA GLY A 103 -21.74 -0.85 39.93
C GLY A 103 -22.95 -0.94 38.98
N ARG A 104 -23.91 -0.01 39.04
CA ARG A 104 -25.05 0.00 38.10
C ARG A 104 -24.62 0.43 36.71
N VAL A 105 -25.16 -0.23 35.68
CA VAL A 105 -24.88 0.13 34.27
C VAL A 105 -25.46 1.50 33.95
N LYS A 106 -24.61 2.40 33.47
CA LYS A 106 -24.95 3.74 32.97
C LYS A 106 -25.10 3.75 31.45
N ASN A 107 -24.22 3.05 30.74
CA ASN A 107 -24.24 2.95 29.28
C ASN A 107 -23.82 1.54 28.87
N TYR A 108 -24.53 0.96 27.90
CA TYR A 108 -24.19 -0.31 27.28
C TYR A 108 -24.14 -0.09 25.77
N GLN A 109 -22.94 -0.05 25.23
CA GLN A 109 -22.67 0.32 23.85
C GLN A 109 -22.16 -0.88 23.07
N ARG A 110 -22.92 -1.27 22.04
CA ARG A 110 -22.51 -2.31 21.08
C ARG A 110 -21.64 -1.68 20.00
N ILE A 111 -20.55 -2.35 19.66
CA ILE A 111 -19.69 -1.96 18.55
C ILE A 111 -20.08 -2.81 17.34
N THR A 112 -20.36 -2.16 16.22
CA THR A 112 -20.60 -2.78 14.93
C THR A 112 -19.70 -2.13 13.87
N PRO A 113 -19.48 -2.79 12.72
CA PRO A 113 -18.72 -2.16 11.65
C PRO A 113 -19.41 -0.86 11.20
N ASN A 114 -18.65 0.16 10.81
CA ASN A 114 -19.15 1.48 10.37
C ASN A 114 -19.65 2.44 11.45
N ASN A 115 -19.58 2.11 12.75
CA ASN A 115 -19.77 3.13 13.81
C ASN A 115 -18.62 4.17 13.87
N ASP A 116 -17.59 4.02 13.02
CA ASP A 116 -16.35 4.81 13.01
C ASP A 116 -15.57 4.79 14.33
N TYR A 117 -15.80 3.76 15.17
CA TYR A 117 -14.95 3.49 16.32
C TYR A 117 -13.63 2.89 15.86
N HIS A 118 -12.53 3.51 16.27
CA HIS A 118 -11.20 3.14 15.86
C HIS A 118 -10.15 3.58 16.88
N MET A 119 -8.94 3.07 16.66
CA MET A 119 -7.72 3.63 17.22
C MET A 119 -6.76 3.99 16.09
N THR A 120 -5.99 5.06 16.29
CA THR A 120 -4.89 5.42 15.38
C THR A 120 -3.55 5.13 16.02
N ILE A 121 -2.58 4.72 15.19
CA ILE A 121 -1.22 4.41 15.62
C ILE A 121 -0.26 5.07 14.63
N THR A 122 0.67 5.87 15.13
CA THR A 122 1.80 6.34 14.34
C THR A 122 2.88 5.26 14.38
N VAL A 123 3.24 4.72 13.22
CA VAL A 123 4.21 3.63 13.08
C VAL A 123 5.42 4.09 12.28
N ASP A 124 6.60 3.62 12.69
CA ASP A 124 7.82 3.70 11.89
C ASP A 124 7.88 2.48 10.96
N LEU A 125 8.10 2.71 9.67
CA LEU A 125 8.42 1.68 8.69
C LEU A 125 9.89 1.33 8.83
N ILE A 126 10.15 0.09 9.22
CA ILE A 126 11.50 -0.40 9.51
C ILE A 126 11.87 -1.55 8.59
N ALA A 127 13.16 -1.65 8.30
CA ALA A 127 13.75 -2.83 7.70
C ALA A 127 13.96 -3.86 8.82
N ALA A 128 13.11 -4.88 8.89
CA ALA A 128 13.35 -6.00 9.77
C ALA A 128 14.42 -6.91 9.16
N THR A 129 15.52 -7.12 9.89
CA THR A 129 16.52 -8.13 9.54
C THR A 129 16.03 -9.46 10.10
N GLY A 130 15.53 -10.34 9.24
CA GLY A 130 15.10 -11.68 9.64
C GLY A 130 16.29 -12.52 10.09
N SER A 131 16.17 -13.17 11.25
CA SER A 131 17.11 -14.19 11.67
C SER A 131 17.03 -15.37 10.69
N VAL A 132 18.15 -15.69 10.05
CA VAL A 132 18.33 -16.68 8.96
C VAL A 132 17.95 -16.15 7.56
N GLY A 133 18.92 -15.46 6.95
CA GLY A 133 18.90 -14.96 5.57
C GLY A 133 18.90 -13.42 5.53
N ASN A 134 19.90 -12.81 4.90
CA ASN A 134 20.14 -11.36 4.81
C ASN A 134 19.03 -10.56 4.06
N ASP A 135 17.77 -11.00 4.01
CA ASP A 135 16.71 -10.32 3.28
C ASP A 135 16.14 -9.13 4.06
N GLY A 136 15.88 -8.03 3.35
CA GLY A 136 15.34 -6.79 3.88
C GLY A 136 13.83 -6.72 3.83
N LYS A 137 13.14 -7.22 4.87
CA LYS A 137 11.68 -7.10 4.95
C LYS A 137 11.25 -5.70 5.38
N VAL A 138 10.32 -5.11 4.65
CA VAL A 138 9.66 -3.84 5.04
C VAL A 138 8.39 -4.20 5.79
N VAL A 139 8.33 -3.86 7.08
CA VAL A 139 7.24 -4.27 7.96
C VAL A 139 6.70 -3.11 8.79
N VAL A 140 5.43 -3.23 9.17
CA VAL A 140 4.82 -2.47 10.27
C VAL A 140 4.79 -3.35 11.50
N GLU A 141 5.52 -2.93 12.54
CA GLU A 141 5.49 -3.54 13.87
C GLU A 141 4.65 -2.69 14.81
N PHE A 142 3.40 -3.10 15.06
CA PHE A 142 2.45 -2.30 15.84
C PHE A 142 2.93 -2.02 17.27
N LYS A 143 3.60 -2.98 17.92
CA LYS A 143 4.18 -2.82 19.26
C LYS A 143 5.18 -1.68 19.41
N LYS A 144 5.84 -1.29 18.32
CA LYS A 144 6.81 -0.17 18.30
C LYS A 144 6.13 1.17 17.98
N GLY A 145 4.85 1.14 17.63
CA GLY A 145 4.07 2.31 17.29
C GLY A 145 3.70 3.16 18.51
N THR A 146 3.35 4.41 18.23
CA THR A 146 2.82 5.34 19.23
C THR A 146 1.31 5.45 19.07
N LEU A 147 0.58 5.14 20.15
CA LEU A 147 -0.88 5.29 20.17
C LEU A 147 -1.28 6.76 19.97
N GLY A 148 -2.19 6.99 19.03
CA GLY A 148 -2.85 8.27 18.80
C GLY A 148 -4.22 8.33 19.48
N GLU A 149 -5.25 8.56 18.68
CA GLU A 149 -6.64 8.62 19.12
C GLU A 149 -7.20 7.23 19.43
N VAL A 150 -8.07 7.14 20.43
CA VAL A 150 -8.97 6.02 20.68
C VAL A 150 -10.33 6.63 20.97
N ASN A 151 -11.31 6.42 20.09
CA ASN A 151 -12.63 7.08 20.18
C ASN A 151 -13.76 6.12 20.58
N VAL A 152 -13.44 4.91 21.06
CA VAL A 152 -14.44 3.91 21.50
C VAL A 152 -15.29 4.40 22.68
N ILE A 153 -14.80 5.39 23.43
CA ILE A 153 -15.50 6.14 24.48
C ILE A 153 -15.31 7.63 24.20
N ASN A 154 -16.39 8.42 24.27
CA ASN A 154 -16.31 9.88 24.20
C ASN A 154 -15.43 10.43 25.34
N ASP A 155 -14.45 11.27 25.01
CA ASP A 155 -13.50 11.82 25.98
C ASP A 155 -12.79 10.75 26.83
N ALA A 156 -12.32 9.67 26.17
CA ALA A 156 -11.69 8.52 26.80
C ALA A 156 -10.72 8.89 27.96
N PRO A 157 -10.93 8.36 29.18
CA PRO A 157 -10.08 8.65 30.34
C PRO A 157 -8.61 8.29 30.12
N ALA A 158 -7.72 8.90 30.92
CA ALA A 158 -6.28 8.64 30.84
C ALA A 158 -5.93 7.15 30.99
N GLU A 159 -6.63 6.45 31.88
CA GLU A 159 -6.46 5.02 32.14
C GLU A 159 -6.79 4.16 30.90
N VAL A 160 -7.85 4.49 30.16
CA VAL A 160 -8.20 3.79 28.90
C VAL A 160 -7.08 3.94 27.87
N LYS A 161 -6.56 5.16 27.72
CA LYS A 161 -5.44 5.41 26.80
C LYS A 161 -4.17 4.70 27.24
N GLU A 162 -3.93 4.58 28.55
CA GLU A 162 -2.80 3.84 29.10
C GLU A 162 -2.94 2.33 28.89
N PHE A 163 -4.14 1.78 29.08
CA PHE A 163 -4.44 0.39 28.74
C PHE A 163 -4.10 0.08 27.28
N PHE A 164 -4.63 0.83 26.31
CA PHE A 164 -4.34 0.59 24.90
C PHE A 164 -2.86 0.79 24.55
N ARG A 165 -2.15 1.70 25.23
CA ARG A 165 -0.69 1.85 25.06
C ARG A 165 0.07 0.61 25.51
N ASN A 166 -0.32 0.01 26.63
CA ASN A 166 0.33 -1.20 27.15
C ASN A 166 -0.06 -2.43 26.33
N TRP A 167 -1.37 -2.59 26.05
CA TRP A 167 -1.88 -3.62 25.15
C TRP A 167 -1.15 -3.62 23.80
N LEU A 168 -0.95 -2.45 23.19
CA LEU A 168 -0.23 -2.34 21.92
C LEU A 168 1.21 -2.90 22.02
N LYS A 169 1.94 -2.60 23.10
CA LYS A 169 3.32 -3.06 23.32
C LYS A 169 3.42 -4.57 23.53
N ASP A 170 2.38 -5.18 24.07
CA ASP A 170 2.32 -6.61 24.37
C ASP A 170 1.85 -7.47 23.17
N ASN A 171 1.55 -6.84 22.02
CA ASN A 171 1.06 -7.54 20.82
C ASN A 171 2.10 -7.54 19.69
N ASP A 172 2.60 -8.74 19.33
CA ASP A 172 3.62 -8.95 18.29
C ASP A 172 3.06 -9.02 16.85
N VAL A 173 1.83 -8.57 16.62
CA VAL A 173 1.22 -8.59 15.28
C VAL A 173 1.99 -7.66 14.35
N THR A 174 2.36 -8.16 13.17
CA THR A 174 3.07 -7.41 12.13
C THR A 174 2.41 -7.58 10.76
N TYR A 175 2.58 -6.58 9.90
CA TYR A 175 2.14 -6.62 8.51
C TYR A 175 3.31 -6.27 7.59
N GLU A 176 3.45 -7.03 6.50
CA GLU A 176 4.53 -6.86 5.53
C GLU A 176 4.07 -5.93 4.39
N LEU A 177 4.93 -4.99 3.98
CA LEU A 177 4.71 -4.12 2.83
C LEU A 177 5.43 -4.65 1.59
N GLY A 178 6.54 -5.36 1.79
CA GLY A 178 7.36 -5.92 0.73
C GLY A 178 8.67 -6.48 1.28
N ILE A 179 9.39 -7.20 0.43
CA ILE A 179 10.67 -7.84 0.75
C ILE A 179 11.67 -7.42 -0.32
N LEU A 180 12.80 -6.86 0.10
CA LEU A 180 13.97 -6.67 -0.74
C LEU A 180 14.94 -7.84 -0.54
N LYS A 181 15.02 -8.77 -1.50
CA LYS A 181 15.96 -9.90 -1.40
C LYS A 181 17.39 -9.46 -1.63
N LEU A 182 18.30 -9.83 -0.74
CA LEU A 182 19.75 -9.54 -0.87
C LEU A 182 20.49 -10.83 -1.26
N GLY A 183 21.48 -10.75 -2.16
CA GLY A 183 22.42 -11.87 -2.40
C GLY A 183 22.20 -12.74 -3.65
N ASN A 184 21.53 -12.25 -4.70
CA ASN A 184 21.67 -12.84 -6.04
C ASN A 184 23.04 -12.48 -6.64
N THR A 185 23.57 -13.23 -7.61
CA THR A 185 24.96 -13.11 -8.09
C THR A 185 25.15 -12.41 -9.44
N ALA A 186 24.06 -12.04 -10.14
CA ALA A 186 24.14 -11.40 -11.46
C ALA A 186 23.42 -10.05 -11.52
N GLY A 187 24.07 -9.05 -12.13
CA GLY A 187 23.46 -7.75 -12.45
C GLY A 187 23.40 -6.77 -11.27
N LEU A 188 22.24 -6.13 -11.11
CA LEU A 188 21.94 -5.16 -10.05
C LEU A 188 21.61 -5.90 -8.75
N VAL A 189 22.61 -6.10 -7.90
CA VAL A 189 22.42 -6.84 -6.64
C VAL A 189 22.25 -5.84 -5.51
N PRO A 190 21.09 -5.76 -4.84
CA PRO A 190 20.93 -4.87 -3.71
C PRO A 190 21.85 -5.25 -2.55
N THR A 191 22.48 -4.26 -1.94
CA THR A 191 23.40 -4.41 -0.80
C THR A 191 22.82 -3.81 0.47
N MET A 192 22.06 -2.73 0.34
CA MET A 192 21.30 -2.12 1.42
C MET A 192 20.18 -1.24 0.85
N PHE A 193 19.25 -0.84 1.72
CA PHE A 193 18.22 0.13 1.36
C PHE A 193 17.84 1.00 2.55
N LYS A 194 17.16 2.10 2.26
CA LYS A 194 16.54 2.99 3.25
C LYS A 194 15.09 3.24 2.86
N ILE A 195 14.23 3.37 3.87
CA ILE A 195 12.80 3.61 3.70
C ILE A 195 12.51 5.09 3.94
N ARG A 196 11.64 5.67 3.12
CA ARG A 196 10.99 6.97 3.37
C ARG A 196 9.50 6.88 3.08
N THR A 197 8.75 7.81 3.63
CA THR A 197 7.32 7.96 3.36
C THR A 197 7.04 9.34 2.82
N GLN A 198 6.04 9.47 1.94
CA GLN A 198 5.72 10.76 1.35
C GLN A 198 4.20 10.94 1.26
N PRO A 199 3.66 12.08 1.72
CA PRO A 199 2.27 12.42 1.43
C PRO A 199 2.13 12.72 -0.06
N ALA A 200 1.04 12.27 -0.66
CA ALA A 200 0.68 12.70 -2.01
C ALA A 200 0.35 14.21 -2.01
N PRO A 201 0.52 14.93 -3.13
CA PRO A 201 0.11 16.33 -3.22
C PRO A 201 -1.37 16.52 -2.82
N GLY A 202 -1.62 17.29 -1.77
CA GLY A 202 -2.96 17.53 -1.21
C GLY A 202 -3.39 16.57 -0.09
N ALA A 203 -2.60 15.56 0.26
CA ALA A 203 -2.99 14.53 1.23
C ALA A 203 -3.17 15.02 2.67
N ASN A 204 -2.63 16.18 2.99
CA ASN A 204 -2.70 16.77 4.33
C ASN A 204 -3.91 17.71 4.47
N VAL A 205 -4.71 17.87 3.41
CA VAL A 205 -5.92 18.70 3.41
C VAL A 205 -7.10 17.82 3.80
N TYR A 206 -7.59 18.02 5.02
CA TYR A 206 -8.75 17.30 5.55
C TYR A 206 -9.98 17.46 4.63
N GLY A 207 -10.66 16.35 4.37
CA GLY A 207 -11.85 16.30 3.50
C GLY A 207 -11.56 16.34 2.00
N SER A 208 -10.29 16.38 1.56
CA SER A 208 -9.97 16.23 0.13
C SER A 208 -10.03 14.77 -0.32
N ASP A 209 -10.28 14.53 -1.61
CA ASP A 209 -10.28 13.17 -2.21
C ASP A 209 -8.92 12.45 -2.07
N LYS A 210 -7.84 13.21 -1.87
CA LYS A 210 -6.48 12.70 -1.69
C LYS A 210 -6.08 12.59 -0.22
N TYR A 211 -6.96 12.92 0.72
CA TYR A 211 -6.63 12.89 2.14
C TYR A 211 -6.08 11.53 2.56
N GLY A 212 -4.91 11.54 3.21
CA GLY A 212 -4.19 10.34 3.62
C GLY A 212 -3.47 9.57 2.51
N HIS A 213 -3.60 9.93 1.23
CA HIS A 213 -2.85 9.31 0.13
C HIS A 213 -1.35 9.58 0.26
N GLY A 214 -0.54 8.64 -0.20
CA GLY A 214 0.90 8.76 -0.13
C GLY A 214 1.61 7.55 -0.68
N ALA A 215 2.92 7.51 -0.46
CA ALA A 215 3.79 6.48 -0.98
C ALA A 215 4.84 6.05 0.04
N VAL A 216 5.26 4.79 -0.08
CA VAL A 216 6.49 4.29 0.52
C VAL A 216 7.58 4.33 -0.54
N LEU A 217 8.76 4.79 -0.14
CA LEU A 217 9.94 4.94 -0.97
C LEU A 217 11.05 4.05 -0.45
N LEU A 218 11.60 3.22 -1.33
CA LEU A 218 12.79 2.42 -1.09
C LEU A 218 13.94 3.03 -1.88
N LEU A 219 14.92 3.58 -1.17
CA LEU A 219 16.17 4.04 -1.76
C LEU A 219 17.19 2.91 -1.63
N ILE A 220 17.64 2.36 -2.76
CA ILE A 220 18.33 1.07 -2.82
C ILE A 220 19.75 1.28 -3.37
N ALA A 221 20.73 0.77 -2.63
CA ALA A 221 22.12 0.68 -3.02
C ALA A 221 22.37 -0.71 -3.61
N THR A 222 23.23 -0.80 -4.63
CA THR A 222 23.61 -2.07 -5.25
C THR A 222 25.10 -2.36 -5.11
N ASN A 223 25.56 -3.45 -5.68
CA ASN A 223 26.97 -3.77 -5.88
C ASN A 223 27.75 -2.68 -6.65
N TYR A 224 27.07 -1.82 -7.43
CA TYR A 224 27.74 -0.73 -8.15
C TYR A 224 27.98 0.53 -7.29
N ASN A 225 27.07 0.85 -6.37
CA ASN A 225 27.27 1.89 -5.37
C ASN A 225 26.84 1.40 -3.98
N PRO A 226 27.65 0.57 -3.31
CA PRO A 226 27.26 -0.09 -2.06
C PRO A 226 27.05 0.88 -0.88
N ASN A 227 27.58 2.10 -0.98
CA ASN A 227 27.40 3.13 0.04
C ASN A 227 26.08 3.91 -0.10
N GLY A 228 25.36 3.72 -1.20
CA GLY A 228 24.12 4.43 -1.49
C GLY A 228 24.32 5.93 -1.76
N GLY A 229 23.22 6.67 -1.67
CA GLY A 229 23.14 8.11 -1.94
C GLY A 229 22.78 8.94 -0.72
N ARG A 230 22.50 10.23 -0.97
CA ARG A 230 21.97 11.14 0.05
C ARG A 230 20.49 10.86 0.25
N LEU A 231 20.04 10.91 1.50
CA LEU A 231 18.61 10.82 1.79
C LEU A 231 17.90 12.12 1.40
N PRO A 232 16.66 12.04 0.90
CA PRO A 232 15.86 13.23 0.67
C PRO A 232 15.59 13.92 2.01
N THR A 233 15.64 15.26 1.99
CA THR A 233 15.51 16.08 3.20
C THR A 233 14.36 17.07 3.15
N SER A 234 13.61 17.13 2.05
CA SER A 234 12.37 17.92 1.96
C SER A 234 11.62 17.57 0.67
N SER A 235 10.31 17.81 0.65
CA SER A 235 9.52 17.62 -0.59
C SER A 235 9.91 18.58 -1.71
N ASN A 236 10.65 19.65 -1.39
CA ASN A 236 11.19 20.59 -2.39
C ASN A 236 12.41 20.02 -3.13
N ASN A 237 13.15 19.10 -2.52
CA ASN A 237 14.34 18.48 -3.12
C ASN A 237 14.10 17.06 -3.66
N PHE A 238 12.90 16.53 -3.47
CA PHE A 238 12.51 15.22 -3.98
C PHE A 238 11.03 15.20 -4.38
N PRO A 239 10.72 15.07 -5.67
CA PRO A 239 9.34 15.14 -6.16
C PRO A 239 8.53 13.90 -5.74
N TYR A 240 7.20 14.02 -5.73
CA TYR A 240 6.32 12.85 -5.61
C TYR A 240 6.38 12.02 -6.89
N LEU A 241 6.68 10.73 -6.78
CA LEU A 241 7.08 9.89 -7.91
C LEU A 241 5.97 9.05 -8.53
N ILE A 242 4.78 9.00 -7.93
CA ILE A 242 3.70 8.12 -8.39
C ILE A 242 2.66 8.95 -9.16
N PRO A 243 2.45 8.70 -10.47
CA PRO A 243 1.34 9.27 -11.21
C PRO A 243 -0.02 8.87 -10.63
N ASP A 244 -1.04 9.72 -10.81
CA ASP A 244 -2.39 9.47 -10.28
C ASP A 244 -3.05 8.19 -10.88
N ASN A 245 -2.60 7.72 -12.04
CA ASN A 245 -3.08 6.51 -12.73
C ASN A 245 -2.20 5.27 -12.52
N ARG A 246 -1.22 5.32 -11.61
CA ARG A 246 -0.26 4.25 -11.34
C ARG A 246 -0.20 3.97 -9.85
N SER A 247 0.18 2.74 -9.50
CA SER A 247 0.44 2.40 -8.11
C SER A 247 1.91 2.26 -7.77
N ALA A 248 2.81 2.25 -8.75
CA ALA A 248 4.23 2.06 -8.51
C ALA A 248 5.14 2.66 -9.60
N VAL A 249 6.40 2.87 -9.21
CA VAL A 249 7.46 3.36 -10.09
C VAL A 249 8.80 2.77 -9.65
N LEU A 250 9.66 2.47 -10.61
CA LEU A 250 11.04 2.10 -10.39
C LEU A 250 11.95 3.02 -11.20
N ILE A 251 12.93 3.62 -10.54
CA ILE A 251 13.88 4.53 -11.15
C ILE A 251 15.27 3.92 -11.06
N ILE A 252 15.95 3.79 -12.19
CA ILE A 252 17.36 3.41 -12.27
C ILE A 252 18.17 4.68 -12.52
N SER A 253 19.18 4.92 -11.69
CA SER A 253 19.96 6.15 -11.79
C SER A 253 20.67 6.24 -13.14
N ASN A 254 20.75 7.47 -13.67
CA ASN A 254 21.49 7.79 -14.88
C ASN A 254 22.93 7.27 -14.82
N LYS A 255 23.60 7.45 -13.68
CA LYS A 255 24.97 6.98 -13.49
C LYS A 255 25.06 5.47 -13.58
N THR A 256 24.18 4.74 -12.89
CA THR A 256 24.16 3.28 -12.89
C THR A 256 23.89 2.74 -14.29
N LEU A 257 22.93 3.32 -15.01
CA LEU A 257 22.61 2.94 -16.38
C LEU A 257 23.79 3.20 -17.33
N PHE A 258 24.32 4.42 -17.38
CA PHE A 258 25.32 4.78 -18.38
C PHE A 258 26.72 4.27 -18.04
N GLU A 259 27.14 4.33 -16.78
CA GLU A 259 28.50 3.96 -16.38
C GLU A 259 28.67 2.46 -16.18
N ASN A 260 27.71 1.80 -15.53
CA ASN A 260 27.88 0.41 -15.09
C ASN A 260 27.23 -0.61 -16.03
N ILE A 261 26.13 -0.23 -16.71
CA ILE A 261 25.37 -1.14 -17.58
C ILE A 261 25.74 -0.92 -19.04
N LEU A 262 25.67 0.31 -19.54
CA LEU A 262 25.82 0.60 -20.97
C LEU A 262 27.28 0.72 -21.43
N LYS A 263 28.12 1.43 -20.67
CA LYS A 263 29.52 1.67 -21.05
C LYS A 263 30.30 0.38 -21.38
N PRO A 264 30.31 -0.68 -20.54
CA PRO A 264 31.03 -1.91 -20.87
C PRO A 264 30.51 -2.60 -22.15
N GLN A 265 29.21 -2.50 -22.41
CA GLN A 265 28.61 -3.06 -23.62
C GLN A 265 29.02 -2.27 -24.87
N TYR A 266 29.00 -0.94 -24.83
CA TYR A 266 29.45 -0.12 -25.96
C TYR A 266 30.94 -0.28 -26.24
N GLU A 267 31.78 -0.40 -25.21
CA GLU A 267 33.22 -0.69 -25.35
C GLU A 267 33.46 -2.02 -26.09
N SER A 268 32.56 -2.99 -25.92
CA SER A 268 32.63 -4.28 -26.59
C SER A 268 31.95 -4.33 -27.97
N LEU A 269 30.86 -3.57 -28.18
CA LEU A 269 30.05 -3.62 -29.41
C LEU A 269 30.63 -2.75 -30.53
N LEU A 270 31.37 -1.69 -30.17
CA LEU A 270 32.02 -0.83 -31.14
C LEU A 270 33.27 -1.53 -31.72
N PRO A 271 33.34 -1.74 -33.05
CA PRO A 271 34.43 -2.49 -33.64
C PRO A 271 35.73 -1.67 -33.59
N SER A 272 36.71 -2.13 -32.82
CA SER A 272 38.02 -1.49 -32.69
C SER A 272 39.13 -2.52 -32.47
N SER A 273 40.26 -2.35 -33.13
CA SER A 273 41.45 -3.19 -32.93
C SER A 273 42.24 -2.84 -31.68
N THR A 274 42.02 -1.65 -31.11
CA THR A 274 42.79 -1.10 -29.98
C THR A 274 41.93 -0.87 -28.74
N GLY A 275 40.67 -1.32 -28.76
CA GLY A 275 39.66 -0.97 -27.76
C GLY A 275 39.02 0.39 -28.02
N VAL A 276 37.95 0.67 -27.28
CA VAL A 276 37.24 1.95 -27.27
C VAL A 276 37.23 2.44 -25.82
N GLU A 277 37.40 3.75 -25.64
CA GLU A 277 37.38 4.38 -24.33
C GLU A 277 36.24 5.38 -24.26
N LEU A 278 35.31 5.18 -23.31
CA LEU A 278 34.21 6.11 -23.05
C LEU A 278 34.38 6.81 -21.71
N GLU A 279 34.13 8.11 -21.68
CA GLU A 279 34.07 8.94 -20.47
C GLU A 279 32.63 9.31 -20.16
N LEU A 280 32.25 9.29 -18.88
CA LEU A 280 30.96 9.78 -18.43
C LEU A 280 31.03 11.30 -18.19
N VAL A 281 30.25 12.07 -18.94
CA VAL A 281 30.28 13.55 -18.94
C VAL A 281 28.91 14.12 -18.55
N SER A 282 28.88 15.17 -17.74
CA SER A 282 27.63 15.86 -17.37
C SER A 282 27.10 16.72 -18.52
N PHE A 283 25.77 16.77 -18.68
CA PHE A 283 25.10 17.73 -19.59
C PHE A 283 25.45 19.17 -19.22
N ASN A 284 25.43 19.47 -17.92
CA ASN A 284 25.82 20.76 -17.35
C ASN A 284 26.67 20.54 -16.10
N SER A 285 27.97 20.82 -16.20
CA SER A 285 28.92 20.64 -15.08
C SER A 285 28.68 21.58 -13.89
N GLN A 286 27.86 22.64 -14.06
CA GLN A 286 27.52 23.58 -13.00
C GLN A 286 26.29 23.14 -12.17
N GLN A 287 25.57 22.11 -12.61
CA GLN A 287 24.36 21.61 -11.96
C GLN A 287 24.62 20.25 -11.31
N ASN A 288 24.39 20.17 -9.99
CA ASN A 288 24.62 18.95 -9.22
C ASN A 288 23.67 17.80 -9.61
N ASP A 289 22.47 18.14 -10.07
CA ASP A 289 21.45 17.19 -10.52
C ASP A 289 21.50 16.98 -12.04
N SER A 290 22.55 17.43 -12.75
CA SER A 290 22.68 17.19 -14.19
C SER A 290 22.80 15.70 -14.49
N ALA A 291 21.99 15.22 -15.44
CA ALA A 291 22.21 13.91 -16.05
C ALA A 291 23.57 13.88 -16.76
N LYS A 292 24.05 12.66 -17.03
CA LYS A 292 25.30 12.37 -17.70
C LYS A 292 25.07 11.53 -18.94
N TYR A 293 26.04 11.58 -19.84
CA TYR A 293 26.09 10.83 -21.09
C TYR A 293 27.49 10.25 -21.29
N LEU A 294 27.64 9.30 -22.21
CA LEU A 294 28.94 8.73 -22.55
C LEU A 294 29.52 9.47 -23.75
N ASN A 295 30.70 10.05 -23.59
CA ASN A 295 31.48 10.64 -24.66
C ASN A 295 32.59 9.68 -25.08
N ILE A 296 32.70 9.38 -26.37
CA ILE A 296 33.78 8.52 -26.86
C ILE A 296 35.06 9.36 -26.96
N LYS A 297 36.10 8.98 -26.20
CA LYS A 297 37.40 9.68 -26.18
C LYS A 297 38.34 9.13 -27.23
N ASN A 298 38.34 7.81 -27.40
CA ASN A 298 39.27 7.13 -28.26
C ASN A 298 38.65 5.84 -28.81
N GLY A 299 39.18 5.36 -29.93
CA GLY A 299 38.70 4.19 -30.66
C GLY A 299 38.45 4.52 -32.12
N TYR A 300 38.69 3.54 -32.99
CA TYR A 300 38.46 3.66 -34.42
C TYR A 300 38.20 2.29 -35.07
N TYR A 301 37.40 2.28 -36.12
CA TYR A 301 37.38 1.17 -37.06
C TYR A 301 38.62 1.23 -37.97
N LYS A 302 39.15 0.07 -38.35
CA LYS A 302 40.23 -0.05 -39.33
C LYS A 302 39.81 -1.04 -40.42
N SER A 303 39.88 -0.62 -41.69
CA SER A 303 39.57 -1.51 -42.82
C SER A 303 40.54 -2.71 -42.89
N ASP A 304 40.20 -3.73 -43.68
CA ASP A 304 41.05 -4.92 -43.84
C ASP A 304 42.35 -4.61 -44.60
N LYS A 305 42.25 -3.75 -45.62
CA LYS A 305 43.35 -3.35 -46.50
C LYS A 305 43.32 -1.84 -46.77
N PRO A 306 44.48 -1.22 -47.05
CA PRO A 306 44.51 0.13 -47.61
C PRO A 306 43.84 0.16 -48.99
N VAL A 307 43.32 1.32 -49.39
CA VAL A 307 42.95 1.58 -50.79
C VAL A 307 44.22 2.00 -51.50
N GLN A 308 44.57 1.34 -52.60
CA GLN A 308 45.73 1.69 -53.41
C GLN A 308 45.41 1.43 -54.88
N TYR A 309 45.63 2.44 -55.72
CA TYR A 309 45.48 2.36 -57.17
C TYR A 309 46.73 2.85 -57.88
N GLU A 310 46.96 2.32 -59.08
CA GLU A 310 48.08 2.68 -59.95
C GLU A 310 47.55 3.05 -61.33
N ARG A 311 48.02 4.16 -61.88
CA ARG A 311 47.70 4.60 -63.25
C ARG A 311 48.94 5.23 -63.89
N GLY A 312 49.50 4.55 -64.88
CA GLY A 312 50.73 4.98 -65.54
C GLY A 312 51.91 5.06 -64.56
N LYS A 313 52.50 6.25 -64.42
CA LYS A 313 53.58 6.50 -63.45
C LYS A 313 53.09 6.87 -62.05
N TYR A 314 51.79 6.92 -61.81
CA TYR A 314 51.25 7.38 -60.53
C TYR A 314 50.74 6.23 -59.65
N THR A 315 51.09 6.26 -58.37
CA THR A 315 50.53 5.38 -57.33
C THR A 315 49.86 6.25 -56.27
N VAL A 316 48.60 5.96 -55.95
CA VAL A 316 47.81 6.68 -54.93
C VAL A 316 47.36 5.68 -53.88
N TRP A 317 47.51 6.02 -52.60
CA TRP A 317 47.13 5.13 -51.48
C TRP A 317 46.56 5.88 -50.28
N THR A 318 45.69 5.23 -49.51
CA THR A 318 45.33 5.71 -48.16
C THR A 318 46.53 5.54 -47.24
N GLY A 319 46.98 6.59 -46.58
CA GLY A 319 48.12 6.55 -45.66
C GLY A 319 49.08 7.73 -45.78
N LEU A 320 50.25 7.60 -45.16
CA LEU A 320 51.26 8.64 -45.11
C LEU A 320 52.34 8.42 -46.17
N VAL A 321 53.06 9.50 -46.50
CA VAL A 321 54.35 9.44 -47.19
C VAL A 321 55.44 9.44 -46.13
N LYS A 322 56.31 8.42 -46.10
CA LYS A 322 57.45 8.34 -45.17
C LYS A 322 58.73 8.08 -45.95
N TYR A 323 59.77 8.88 -45.69
CA TYR A 323 61.08 8.70 -46.30
C TYR A 323 61.89 7.66 -45.50
N ASN A 324 62.25 6.53 -46.12
CA ASN A 324 63.08 5.51 -45.46
C ASN A 324 64.09 4.82 -46.40
N GLY A 325 64.82 5.59 -47.20
CA GLY A 325 66.04 5.15 -47.92
C GLY A 325 65.88 4.09 -49.02
N ALA A 326 64.79 3.32 -49.06
CA ALA A 326 64.54 2.24 -50.02
C ALA A 326 63.09 2.19 -50.56
N THR A 327 62.09 2.63 -49.79
CA THR A 327 60.69 2.77 -50.24
C THR A 327 60.04 4.01 -49.62
N ASN A 328 59.21 4.72 -50.40
CA ASN A 328 58.61 6.00 -50.02
C ASN A 328 57.07 5.94 -49.89
N ILE A 329 56.51 4.73 -49.81
CA ILE A 329 55.07 4.46 -49.71
C ILE A 329 54.78 3.82 -48.35
N TRP A 330 53.88 4.40 -47.56
CA TRP A 330 53.41 3.81 -46.30
C TRP A 330 51.87 3.66 -46.31
N PRO A 331 51.35 2.59 -46.95
CA PRO A 331 49.92 2.34 -46.99
C PRO A 331 49.34 2.13 -45.59
N GLU A 332 48.32 2.90 -45.25
CA GLU A 332 47.51 2.73 -44.05
C GLU A 332 46.09 2.34 -44.44
N ARG A 333 45.54 1.41 -43.68
CA ARG A 333 44.13 1.03 -43.79
C ARG A 333 43.26 2.23 -43.44
N VAL A 334 42.08 2.30 -44.05
CA VAL A 334 41.10 3.37 -43.80
C VAL A 334 40.71 3.34 -42.32
N LYS A 335 40.79 4.50 -41.66
CA LYS A 335 40.45 4.65 -40.23
C LYS A 335 39.20 5.50 -40.10
N ILE A 336 38.21 4.99 -39.36
CA ILE A 336 37.01 5.75 -39.00
C ILE A 336 37.05 5.96 -37.48
N PRO A 337 37.50 7.13 -37.00
CA PRO A 337 37.53 7.42 -35.58
C PRO A 337 36.12 7.56 -35.01
N TYR A 338 35.97 7.20 -33.75
CA TYR A 338 34.73 7.39 -32.98
C TYR A 338 34.83 8.57 -32.01
N SER A 339 36.05 9.07 -31.77
CA SER A 339 36.34 10.15 -30.82
C SER A 339 35.53 11.40 -31.17
N GLY A 340 34.66 11.85 -30.26
CA GLY A 340 33.75 12.99 -30.49
C GLY A 340 32.28 12.60 -30.73
N MET A 341 31.99 11.33 -31.02
CA MET A 341 30.63 10.78 -30.95
C MET A 341 30.21 10.57 -29.49
N TYR A 342 28.91 10.48 -29.24
CA TYR A 342 28.37 10.33 -27.89
C TYR A 342 27.12 9.43 -27.83
N ILE A 343 26.84 8.94 -26.62
CA ILE A 343 25.62 8.21 -26.27
C ILE A 343 24.89 8.95 -25.14
N LYS A 344 23.70 9.49 -25.40
CA LYS A 344 22.95 10.31 -24.43
C LYS A 344 21.50 9.85 -24.22
N PRO A 345 20.92 10.11 -23.03
CA PRO A 345 19.48 9.97 -22.82
C PRO A 345 18.70 11.12 -23.49
N GLU A 346 17.52 10.82 -24.03
CA GLU A 346 16.54 11.80 -24.52
C GLU A 346 15.10 11.29 -24.30
N LYS A 347 14.50 11.61 -23.14
CA LYS A 347 13.11 11.32 -22.73
C LYS A 347 12.63 9.88 -22.98
N GLU A 348 12.39 9.50 -24.22
CA GLU A 348 11.88 8.19 -24.65
C GLU A 348 12.98 7.26 -25.17
N LYS A 349 14.18 7.78 -25.48
CA LYS A 349 15.21 7.02 -26.19
C LYS A 349 16.63 7.30 -25.69
N ILE A 350 17.53 6.40 -26.03
CA ILE A 350 18.98 6.56 -25.93
C ILE A 350 19.49 6.83 -27.35
N ILE A 351 20.27 7.89 -27.53
CA ILE A 351 20.78 8.30 -28.83
C ILE A 351 22.28 8.04 -28.90
N PHE A 352 22.71 7.23 -29.86
CA PHE A 352 24.09 7.21 -30.34
C PHE A 352 24.21 8.22 -31.48
N SER A 353 24.96 9.30 -31.30
CA SER A 353 25.01 10.43 -32.23
C SER A 353 26.30 10.46 -33.04
N GLY A 354 26.15 10.54 -34.36
CA GLY A 354 27.21 10.91 -35.30
C GLY A 354 27.39 12.42 -35.45
N VAL A 355 26.60 13.22 -34.74
CA VAL A 355 26.70 14.69 -34.71
C VAL A 355 27.31 15.10 -33.38
N GLY A 356 28.25 16.04 -33.39
CA GLY A 356 28.85 16.57 -32.17
C GLY A 356 27.85 17.38 -31.34
N ASN A 357 28.17 17.64 -30.06
CA ASN A 357 27.28 18.37 -29.14
C ASN A 357 26.92 19.80 -29.58
N ASN A 358 27.71 20.38 -30.50
CA ASN A 358 27.48 21.70 -31.09
C ASN A 358 26.51 21.66 -32.29
N GLY A 359 25.94 20.49 -32.60
CA GLY A 359 25.04 20.30 -33.75
C GLY A 359 25.76 20.18 -35.10
N GLN A 360 27.10 20.16 -35.11
CA GLN A 360 27.86 19.97 -36.34
C GLN A 360 28.11 18.50 -36.62
N SER A 361 28.08 18.13 -37.89
CA SER A 361 28.47 16.79 -38.36
C SER A 361 29.82 16.41 -37.80
N TYR A 362 29.98 15.16 -37.38
CA TYR A 362 31.27 14.67 -36.94
C TYR A 362 32.24 14.64 -38.12
N HIS A 363 33.34 15.38 -38.02
CA HIS A 363 34.35 15.52 -39.07
C HIS A 363 35.61 14.73 -38.73
N PHE A 364 36.15 14.04 -39.74
CA PHE A 364 37.49 13.46 -39.69
C PHE A 364 38.11 13.44 -41.09
N ASP A 365 39.44 13.40 -41.15
CA ASP A 365 40.18 13.33 -42.40
C ASP A 365 40.89 11.99 -42.59
N GLN A 366 40.92 11.51 -43.84
CA GLN A 366 41.71 10.36 -44.25
C GLN A 366 42.92 10.85 -45.05
N SER A 367 44.13 10.62 -44.53
CA SER A 367 45.37 10.90 -45.25
C SER A 367 45.51 10.05 -46.50
N VAL A 368 46.00 10.68 -47.57
CA VAL A 368 46.24 10.08 -48.89
C VAL A 368 47.66 10.42 -49.35
N GLY A 369 48.44 9.41 -49.72
CA GLY A 369 49.74 9.57 -50.37
C GLY A 369 49.61 9.47 -51.88
N VAL A 370 50.33 10.33 -52.60
CA VAL A 370 50.43 10.30 -54.06
C VAL A 370 51.91 10.26 -54.43
N LEU A 371 52.32 9.28 -55.24
CA LEU A 371 53.66 9.12 -55.80
C LEU A 371 53.61 9.23 -57.31
N GLU A 372 54.54 10.00 -57.88
CA GLU A 372 54.86 10.00 -59.30
C GLU A 372 56.22 9.32 -59.53
N ASN A 373 56.20 8.11 -60.08
CA ASN A 373 57.37 7.29 -60.33
C ASN A 373 58.08 7.70 -61.63
N SER A 374 59.16 8.48 -61.52
CA SER A 374 59.99 8.92 -62.66
C SER A 374 61.36 8.24 -62.62
N LEU A 375 61.93 8.00 -63.80
CA LEU A 375 63.24 7.33 -64.00
C LEU A 375 64.44 8.08 -63.39
N ILE A 376 64.26 9.33 -62.92
CA ILE A 376 65.35 10.20 -62.47
C ILE A 376 65.11 10.74 -61.05
N THR A 377 63.87 11.11 -60.67
CA THR A 377 63.49 11.56 -59.31
C THR A 377 62.00 11.36 -59.06
N GLY A 378 61.61 10.60 -58.02
CA GLY A 378 60.19 10.45 -57.64
C GLY A 378 59.65 11.67 -56.88
N HIS A 379 58.49 12.18 -57.29
CA HIS A 379 57.78 13.26 -56.57
C HIS A 379 56.67 12.69 -55.69
N TYR A 380 56.53 13.20 -54.46
CA TYR A 380 55.54 12.74 -53.50
C TYR A 380 54.70 13.92 -53.01
N SER A 381 53.41 13.68 -52.79
CA SER A 381 52.55 14.64 -52.09
C SER A 381 51.65 13.94 -51.10
N SER A 382 51.34 14.65 -50.01
CA SER A 382 50.37 14.23 -49.00
C SER A 382 49.09 15.05 -49.18
N LYS A 383 47.95 14.36 -49.23
CA LYS A 383 46.61 14.90 -49.44
C LYS A 383 45.67 14.35 -48.36
N LYS A 384 44.45 14.88 -48.31
CA LYS A 384 43.43 14.49 -47.33
C LYS A 384 42.07 14.39 -48.01
N ILE A 385 41.24 13.48 -47.52
CA ILE A 385 39.82 13.39 -47.86
C ILE A 385 39.04 13.66 -46.57
N ASP A 386 38.25 14.73 -46.56
CA ASP A 386 37.40 15.08 -45.44
C ASP A 386 36.09 14.29 -45.49
N PHE A 387 35.80 13.59 -44.41
CA PHE A 387 34.57 12.85 -44.19
C PHE A 387 33.75 13.48 -43.08
N TYR A 388 32.43 13.40 -43.25
CA TYR A 388 31.46 13.86 -42.27
C TYR A 388 30.46 12.75 -41.99
N VAL A 389 30.15 12.54 -40.72
CA VAL A 389 29.09 11.65 -40.25
C VAL A 389 27.93 12.49 -39.73
N ASP A 390 26.71 12.11 -40.09
CA ASP A 390 25.46 12.74 -39.66
C ASP A 390 24.52 11.74 -39.04
N GLY A 391 23.47 12.28 -38.42
CA GLY A 391 22.35 11.51 -37.91
C GLY A 391 22.66 10.77 -36.63
N SER A 392 21.78 9.84 -36.30
CA SER A 392 21.84 9.07 -35.06
C SER A 392 21.29 7.67 -35.23
N ILE A 393 21.62 6.84 -34.24
CA ILE A 393 20.91 5.59 -33.99
C ILE A 393 20.10 5.81 -32.72
N ASP A 394 18.79 5.79 -32.88
CA ASP A 394 17.83 6.03 -31.81
C ASP A 394 17.39 4.69 -31.24
N ILE A 395 17.63 4.45 -29.96
CA ILE A 395 17.33 3.19 -29.28
C ILE A 395 16.23 3.45 -28.24
N THR A 396 15.04 2.94 -28.50
CA THR A 396 13.84 3.15 -27.69
C THR A 396 13.53 1.88 -26.88
N PRO A 397 13.64 1.92 -25.54
CA PRO A 397 13.20 0.80 -24.71
C PRO A 397 11.67 0.69 -24.70
N LYS A 398 11.18 -0.55 -24.68
CA LYS A 398 9.77 -0.89 -24.52
C LYS A 398 9.65 -2.07 -23.57
N VAL A 399 8.72 -1.99 -22.62
CA VAL A 399 8.39 -3.11 -21.75
C VAL A 399 7.50 -4.08 -22.53
N ILE A 400 7.89 -5.35 -22.59
CA ILE A 400 7.10 -6.41 -23.22
C ILE A 400 6.51 -7.32 -22.14
N SER A 401 7.28 -7.58 -21.09
CA SER A 401 6.89 -8.29 -19.88
C SER A 401 7.73 -7.77 -18.70
N ASN A 402 7.41 -8.18 -17.48
CA ASN A 402 8.13 -7.72 -16.28
C ASN A 402 9.57 -8.16 -16.19
N ASP A 403 9.93 -9.24 -16.88
CA ASP A 403 11.27 -9.77 -16.98
C ASP A 403 11.96 -9.40 -18.31
N GLU A 404 11.30 -8.66 -19.21
CA GLU A 404 11.85 -8.30 -20.52
C GLU A 404 11.57 -6.86 -20.96
N ILE A 405 12.65 -6.09 -21.11
CA ILE A 405 12.68 -4.81 -21.83
C ILE A 405 13.29 -5.02 -23.20
N LYS A 406 12.47 -4.87 -24.25
CA LYS A 406 12.91 -4.90 -25.64
C LYS A 406 13.43 -3.54 -26.07
N LEU A 407 14.45 -3.53 -26.92
CA LEU A 407 14.97 -2.32 -27.54
C LEU A 407 14.58 -2.29 -29.01
N GLU A 408 13.86 -1.25 -29.41
CA GLU A 408 13.62 -0.93 -30.80
C GLU A 408 14.63 0.12 -31.27
N SER A 409 15.24 -0.09 -32.43
CA SER A 409 16.21 0.86 -32.97
C SER A 409 15.75 1.44 -34.30
N HIS A 410 15.93 2.75 -34.45
CA HIS A 410 15.84 3.43 -35.73
C HIS A 410 17.22 3.90 -36.14
N TYR A 411 17.71 3.38 -37.27
CA TYR A 411 19.01 3.71 -37.80
C TYR A 411 18.87 4.86 -38.81
N GLY A 412 19.49 6.00 -38.52
CA GLY A 412 19.45 7.19 -39.38
C GLY A 412 20.82 7.83 -39.60
N MET A 413 21.91 7.11 -39.33
CA MET A 413 23.26 7.63 -39.55
C MET A 413 23.67 7.54 -41.02
N SER A 414 24.42 8.53 -41.50
CA SER A 414 24.94 8.55 -42.86
C SER A 414 26.33 9.17 -42.91
N SER A 415 27.10 8.86 -43.94
CA SER A 415 28.40 9.51 -44.19
C SER A 415 28.38 10.28 -45.51
N ARG A 416 29.02 11.45 -45.52
CA ARG A 416 29.34 12.21 -46.74
C ARG A 416 30.82 12.57 -46.77
N TYR A 417 31.31 12.99 -47.92
CA TYR A 417 32.69 13.45 -48.10
C TYR A 417 32.72 14.76 -48.88
N ASP A 418 33.76 15.57 -48.68
CA ASP A 418 33.94 16.82 -49.41
C ASP A 418 34.54 16.58 -50.81
N LYS A 419 33.75 16.86 -51.85
CA LYS A 419 34.20 16.79 -53.25
C LYS A 419 35.09 17.97 -53.66
N GLN A 420 35.03 19.10 -52.97
CA GLN A 420 35.82 20.30 -53.26
C GLN A 420 37.21 20.25 -52.59
N GLY A 421 37.31 19.60 -51.42
CA GLY A 421 38.56 19.42 -50.65
C GLY A 421 39.56 18.43 -51.27
N ALA A 422 39.12 17.52 -52.14
CA ALA A 422 39.99 16.57 -52.84
C ALA A 422 41.01 17.24 -53.79
N SER A 423 40.74 18.50 -54.15
CA SER A 423 41.43 19.23 -55.21
C SER A 423 42.97 19.23 -55.11
N GLY A 424 43.59 18.57 -56.08
CA GLY A 424 44.97 18.87 -56.44
C GLY A 424 45.66 17.86 -57.35
N TRP A 425 45.18 16.62 -57.45
CA TRP A 425 45.87 15.57 -58.23
C TRP A 425 45.04 14.98 -59.38
N GLY A 426 43.71 15.10 -59.41
CA GLY A 426 42.92 14.73 -60.60
C GLY A 426 43.24 15.57 -61.82
N GLY A 427 43.75 16.79 -61.63
CA GLY A 427 44.29 17.62 -62.73
C GLY A 427 45.55 17.05 -63.39
N ILE A 428 46.26 16.12 -62.72
CA ILE A 428 47.52 15.53 -63.16
C ILE A 428 47.31 14.07 -63.61
N ILE A 429 46.47 13.30 -62.91
CA ILE A 429 46.27 11.85 -63.12
C ILE A 429 44.96 11.53 -63.89
N GLY A 430 44.00 12.46 -63.88
CA GLY A 430 42.66 12.33 -64.46
C GLY A 430 41.56 12.43 -63.40
N PRO A 431 40.48 13.21 -63.64
CA PRO A 431 39.39 13.41 -62.67
C PRO A 431 38.54 12.16 -62.44
N ASP A 432 38.50 11.26 -63.43
CA ASP A 432 37.88 9.93 -63.35
C ASP A 432 38.57 9.04 -62.30
N PHE A 433 39.90 9.01 -62.32
CA PHE A 433 40.71 8.21 -61.39
C PHE A 433 40.65 8.75 -59.96
N GLU A 434 40.62 10.07 -59.79
CA GLU A 434 40.42 10.70 -58.48
C GLU A 434 39.04 10.35 -57.90
N SER A 435 38.00 10.44 -58.71
CA SER A 435 36.65 10.08 -58.32
C SER A 435 36.56 8.60 -57.93
N GLU A 436 37.15 7.69 -58.73
CA GLU A 436 37.14 6.25 -58.45
C GLU A 436 37.82 5.90 -57.11
N PHE A 437 38.98 6.51 -56.82
CA PHE A 437 39.69 6.29 -55.55
C PHE A 437 38.92 6.80 -54.33
N ILE A 438 38.34 8.01 -54.45
CA ILE A 438 37.55 8.61 -53.38
C ILE A 438 36.27 7.80 -53.17
N ASP A 439 35.57 7.43 -54.24
CA ASP A 439 34.36 6.62 -54.16
C ASP A 439 34.65 5.27 -53.50
N LYS A 440 35.77 4.61 -53.81
CA LYS A 440 36.17 3.37 -53.14
C LYS A 440 36.44 3.56 -51.65
N THR A 441 37.08 4.67 -51.27
CA THR A 441 37.35 5.01 -49.87
C THR A 441 36.05 5.37 -49.13
N ALA A 442 35.17 6.12 -49.79
CA ALA A 442 33.86 6.50 -49.27
C ALA A 442 32.93 5.29 -49.12
N GLU A 443 32.99 4.30 -50.01
CA GLU A 443 32.26 3.02 -49.86
C GLU A 443 32.66 2.29 -48.57
N ILE A 444 33.95 2.32 -48.20
CA ILE A 444 34.43 1.71 -46.94
C ILE A 444 33.87 2.47 -45.74
N VAL A 445 33.98 3.80 -45.74
CA VAL A 445 33.45 4.65 -44.65
C VAL A 445 31.95 4.46 -44.52
N LYS A 446 31.22 4.49 -45.63
CA LYS A 446 29.78 4.25 -45.71
C LYS A 446 29.44 2.87 -45.17
N GLY A 447 30.16 1.83 -45.56
CA GLY A 447 29.95 0.47 -45.06
C GLY A 447 30.07 0.38 -43.54
N VAL A 448 31.05 1.07 -42.96
CA VAL A 448 31.27 1.09 -41.52
C VAL A 448 30.21 1.90 -40.78
N VAL A 449 29.94 3.11 -41.26
CA VAL A 449 28.92 3.97 -40.67
C VAL A 449 27.58 3.25 -40.76
N GLU A 450 27.09 3.00 -41.98
CA GLU A 450 25.73 2.50 -42.26
C GLU A 450 25.49 1.06 -41.83
N ASN A 451 26.51 0.20 -41.76
CA ASN A 451 26.34 -1.21 -41.36
C ASN A 451 27.01 -1.57 -40.05
N ASN A 452 28.32 -1.31 -39.88
CA ASN A 452 29.05 -1.79 -38.69
C ASN A 452 28.62 -1.08 -37.39
N LEU A 453 28.34 0.23 -37.44
CA LEU A 453 27.89 0.96 -36.24
C LEU A 453 26.47 0.55 -35.81
N SER A 454 25.65 -0.08 -36.66
CA SER A 454 24.36 -0.63 -36.24
C SER A 454 24.47 -1.62 -35.06
N ASN A 455 25.64 -2.23 -34.85
CA ASN A 455 25.89 -3.14 -33.72
C ASN A 455 25.69 -2.48 -32.35
N VAL A 456 25.80 -1.15 -32.24
CA VAL A 456 25.57 -0.43 -30.98
C VAL A 456 24.12 -0.57 -30.49
N ALA A 457 23.17 -0.89 -31.38
CA ALA A 457 21.78 -1.17 -31.01
C ALA A 457 21.58 -2.55 -30.36
N LYS A 458 22.62 -3.42 -30.33
CA LYS A 458 22.55 -4.79 -29.76
C LYS A 458 22.82 -4.83 -28.26
N ILE A 459 22.79 -3.69 -27.58
CA ILE A 459 22.86 -3.61 -26.12
C ILE A 459 21.70 -4.38 -25.46
N LYS A 460 21.87 -4.73 -24.19
CA LYS A 460 20.91 -5.50 -23.40
C LYS A 460 20.67 -4.84 -22.04
N LEU A 461 19.42 -4.90 -21.57
CA LEU A 461 18.98 -4.39 -20.26
C LEU A 461 18.46 -5.51 -19.33
N GLU A 462 18.99 -6.73 -19.50
CA GLU A 462 18.58 -7.93 -18.75
C GLU A 462 18.70 -7.72 -17.22
N SER A 463 19.77 -7.06 -16.75
CA SER A 463 19.99 -6.79 -15.32
C SER A 463 18.93 -5.89 -14.69
N ILE A 464 18.31 -4.99 -15.45
CA ILE A 464 17.23 -4.11 -14.99
C ILE A 464 15.91 -4.89 -14.94
N SER A 465 15.64 -5.66 -15.99
CA SER A 465 14.42 -6.46 -16.10
C SER A 465 14.34 -7.52 -14.99
N LEU A 466 15.48 -8.17 -14.68
CA LEU A 466 15.57 -9.15 -13.60
C LEU A 466 15.52 -8.55 -12.20
N PHE A 467 15.76 -7.24 -12.05
CA PHE A 467 15.84 -6.61 -10.73
C PHE A 467 14.50 -6.69 -9.99
N ALA A 468 13.43 -6.16 -10.60
CA ALA A 468 12.13 -6.10 -9.94
C ALA A 468 11.59 -7.49 -9.60
N VAL A 469 11.77 -8.45 -10.51
CA VAL A 469 11.29 -9.83 -10.34
C VAL A 469 12.04 -10.56 -9.23
N ASN A 470 13.36 -10.43 -9.17
CA ASN A 470 14.16 -11.22 -8.23
C ASN A 470 14.33 -10.57 -6.86
N HIS A 471 14.26 -9.23 -6.81
CA HIS A 471 14.62 -8.47 -5.63
C HIS A 471 13.45 -7.77 -4.95
N LEU A 472 12.43 -7.29 -5.68
CA LEU A 472 11.29 -6.58 -5.09
C LEU A 472 10.06 -7.48 -5.04
N LEU A 473 9.90 -8.20 -3.93
CA LEU A 473 8.78 -9.11 -3.74
C LEU A 473 7.71 -8.50 -2.85
N PHE A 474 6.45 -8.81 -3.12
CA PHE A 474 5.32 -8.39 -2.31
C PHE A 474 4.60 -9.61 -1.72
N PRO A 475 4.01 -9.49 -0.52
CA PRO A 475 3.31 -10.60 0.12
C PRO A 475 2.08 -11.02 -0.71
N GLU A 476 1.51 -12.19 -0.39
CA GLU A 476 0.24 -12.67 -0.96
C GLU A 476 0.25 -12.86 -2.49
N SER A 477 1.40 -13.29 -3.02
CA SER A 477 1.63 -13.52 -4.44
C SER A 477 1.31 -12.27 -5.26
N ASN A 478 1.79 -11.11 -4.82
CA ASN A 478 1.77 -9.88 -5.61
C ASN A 478 3.16 -9.58 -6.13
N TYR A 479 3.22 -8.87 -7.25
CA TYR A 479 4.46 -8.48 -7.92
C TYR A 479 4.27 -7.12 -8.58
N LEU A 480 5.39 -6.48 -8.92
CA LEU A 480 5.40 -5.21 -9.62
C LEU A 480 5.36 -5.47 -11.13
N GLU A 481 4.35 -4.92 -11.81
CA GLU A 481 4.18 -5.00 -13.24
C GLU A 481 4.40 -3.67 -13.94
N PHE A 482 5.37 -3.62 -14.85
CA PHE A 482 5.67 -2.44 -15.64
C PHE A 482 5.11 -2.58 -17.05
N ASP A 483 4.67 -1.46 -17.62
CA ASP A 483 4.19 -1.39 -19.00
C ASP A 483 4.79 -0.20 -19.77
N LYS A 484 5.47 0.71 -19.06
CA LYS A 484 6.05 1.94 -19.59
C LYS A 484 7.45 2.14 -19.08
N VAL A 485 8.32 2.60 -19.97
CA VAL A 485 9.72 2.89 -19.69
C VAL A 485 10.17 4.12 -20.44
N TYR A 486 10.96 4.96 -19.78
CA TYR A 486 11.49 6.21 -20.28
C TYR A 486 12.93 6.41 -19.81
N VAL A 487 13.71 7.22 -20.52
CA VAL A 487 15.10 7.58 -20.18
C VAL A 487 15.31 9.11 -20.30
N PRO A 488 14.59 9.96 -19.54
CA PRO A 488 14.77 11.42 -19.54
C PRO A 488 16.12 11.88 -18.97
N GLY A 489 16.70 11.11 -18.08
CA GLY A 489 17.99 11.35 -17.45
C GLY A 489 18.30 10.13 -16.63
N ASP A 490 17.62 9.98 -15.50
CA ASP A 490 17.37 8.66 -14.91
C ASP A 490 16.40 7.86 -15.78
N MET A 491 16.50 6.53 -15.74
CA MET A 491 15.54 5.65 -16.39
C MET A 491 14.37 5.41 -15.46
N VAL A 492 13.14 5.58 -15.95
CA VAL A 492 11.91 5.52 -15.17
C VAL A 492 11.02 4.43 -15.76
N LEU A 493 10.61 3.48 -14.92
CA LEU A 493 9.64 2.45 -15.24
C LEU A 493 8.37 2.71 -14.44
N PHE A 494 7.24 2.88 -15.12
CA PHE A 494 5.94 3.02 -14.48
C PHE A 494 5.19 1.69 -14.52
N GLY A 495 4.42 1.44 -13.46
CA GLY A 495 3.74 0.18 -13.31
C GLY A 495 2.76 0.14 -12.17
N ASP A 496 2.26 -1.06 -11.92
CA ASP A 496 1.23 -1.34 -10.94
C ASP A 496 1.57 -2.60 -10.13
N ILE A 497 1.21 -2.60 -8.84
CA ILE A 497 1.30 -3.80 -8.01
C ILE A 497 0.03 -4.60 -8.26
N SER A 498 0.22 -5.81 -8.74
CA SER A 498 -0.88 -6.71 -9.10
C SER A 498 -0.67 -8.10 -8.53
N PRO A 499 -1.76 -8.84 -8.23
CA PRO A 499 -1.68 -10.27 -7.98
C PRO A 499 -1.04 -11.00 -9.18
N THR A 500 -0.24 -12.04 -8.93
CA THR A 500 0.22 -12.91 -10.02
C THR A 500 -0.98 -13.53 -10.73
N SER A 501 -0.88 -13.70 -12.05
CA SER A 501 -1.92 -14.36 -12.86
C SER A 501 -2.22 -15.80 -12.40
N THR A 502 -1.29 -16.41 -11.66
CA THR A 502 -1.38 -17.73 -11.05
C THR A 502 -1.89 -17.71 -9.59
N ALA A 503 -2.08 -16.55 -8.97
CA ALA A 503 -2.52 -16.50 -7.59
C ALA A 503 -3.95 -17.02 -7.47
N PHE A 504 -4.18 -17.98 -6.57
CA PHE A 504 -5.51 -18.46 -6.25
C PHE A 504 -6.13 -17.56 -5.17
N LYS A 505 -7.23 -16.86 -5.49
CA LYS A 505 -7.86 -15.87 -4.61
C LYS A 505 -9.39 -15.98 -4.66
N ILE A 506 -10.02 -15.64 -3.54
CA ILE A 506 -11.46 -15.36 -3.47
C ILE A 506 -11.66 -13.89 -3.86
N ASN A 507 -12.68 -13.60 -4.68
CA ASN A 507 -12.94 -12.25 -5.18
C ASN A 507 -13.41 -11.30 -4.06
N ASP A 508 -14.28 -11.78 -3.16
CA ASP A 508 -14.78 -11.02 -2.00
C ASP A 508 -13.95 -11.37 -0.76
N LEU A 509 -12.87 -10.62 -0.49
CA LEU A 509 -11.99 -10.87 0.65
C LEU A 509 -12.64 -10.56 2.01
N GLN A 510 -13.48 -9.53 2.05
CA GLN A 510 -14.21 -9.10 3.25
C GLN A 510 -15.67 -8.87 2.92
N LEU A 511 -16.55 -9.35 3.80
CA LEU A 511 -18.00 -9.15 3.67
C LEU A 511 -18.61 -8.88 5.04
N THR A 512 -19.55 -7.95 5.14
CA THR A 512 -20.42 -7.81 6.31
C THR A 512 -21.86 -8.07 5.89
N MET A 513 -22.53 -9.02 6.55
CA MET A 513 -23.89 -9.42 6.18
C MET A 513 -24.72 -9.82 7.40
N PRO A 514 -26.05 -9.60 7.38
CA PRO A 514 -26.92 -10.05 8.47
C PRO A 514 -27.25 -11.55 8.35
N VAL A 515 -27.69 -12.14 9.46
CA VAL A 515 -28.26 -13.50 9.50
C VAL A 515 -29.36 -13.72 8.45
N LYS A 516 -29.62 -14.99 8.10
CA LYS A 516 -30.64 -15.43 7.12
C LYS A 516 -30.43 -14.93 5.67
N THR A 517 -29.28 -14.33 5.37
CA THR A 517 -28.93 -13.91 4.01
C THR A 517 -28.02 -14.91 3.34
N LYS A 518 -27.99 -14.86 2.00
CA LYS A 518 -27.13 -15.70 1.16
C LYS A 518 -26.08 -14.84 0.47
N HIS A 519 -24.90 -15.40 0.28
CA HIS A 519 -23.85 -14.83 -0.57
C HIS A 519 -23.18 -15.93 -1.37
N LYS A 520 -22.85 -15.66 -2.63
CA LYS A 520 -22.12 -16.61 -3.47
C LYS A 520 -20.66 -16.19 -3.57
N PHE A 521 -19.79 -16.96 -2.96
CA PHE A 521 -18.35 -16.75 -3.10
C PHE A 521 -17.86 -17.29 -4.44
N THR A 522 -16.92 -16.57 -5.04
CA THR A 522 -16.28 -16.94 -6.30
C THR A 522 -14.79 -16.74 -6.22
N THR A 523 -14.04 -17.49 -7.01
CA THR A 523 -12.60 -17.35 -7.16
C THR A 523 -12.25 -16.58 -8.42
N ASN A 524 -11.02 -16.08 -8.49
CA ASN A 524 -10.49 -15.42 -9.69
C ASN A 524 -10.19 -16.41 -10.85
N THR A 525 -10.29 -17.71 -10.60
CA THR A 525 -10.10 -18.79 -11.57
C THR A 525 -11.38 -19.62 -11.75
N ASN A 526 -11.51 -20.30 -12.88
CA ASN A 526 -12.58 -21.27 -13.16
C ASN A 526 -12.23 -22.70 -12.67
N ALA A 527 -11.29 -22.83 -11.73
CA ALA A 527 -10.86 -24.12 -11.20
C ALA A 527 -12.00 -24.81 -10.43
N THR A 528 -11.93 -26.13 -10.30
CA THR A 528 -12.83 -26.87 -9.40
C THR A 528 -12.35 -26.67 -7.97
N VAL A 529 -13.20 -26.06 -7.14
CA VAL A 529 -12.87 -25.63 -5.77
C VAL A 529 -13.74 -26.36 -4.77
N ASN A 530 -13.13 -26.81 -3.67
CA ASN A 530 -13.82 -27.29 -2.50
C ASN A 530 -13.92 -26.16 -1.46
N TRP A 531 -15.15 -25.83 -1.04
CA TRP A 531 -15.46 -24.76 -0.11
C TRP A 531 -15.74 -25.26 1.31
N SER A 532 -15.22 -24.56 2.32
CA SER A 532 -15.50 -24.83 3.73
C SER A 532 -15.68 -23.53 4.53
N ILE A 533 -16.27 -23.65 5.72
CA ILE A 533 -16.44 -22.55 6.68
C ILE A 533 -15.87 -22.91 8.04
N THR A 534 -15.40 -21.90 8.76
CA THR A 534 -15.00 -22.01 10.17
C THR A 534 -15.39 -20.74 10.91
N PRO A 535 -16.08 -20.81 12.07
CA PRO A 535 -16.68 -22.01 12.67
C PRO A 535 -17.88 -22.57 11.88
N ALA A 536 -18.18 -23.87 12.06
CA ALA A 536 -19.21 -24.57 11.28
C ALA A 536 -20.65 -24.24 11.73
N GLU A 537 -20.83 -23.86 12.98
CA GLU A 537 -22.11 -23.44 13.55
C GLU A 537 -22.60 -22.09 12.99
N LEU A 538 -21.73 -21.34 12.31
CA LEU A 538 -22.03 -20.02 11.77
C LEU A 538 -22.50 -20.08 10.30
N GLY A 539 -23.34 -21.05 9.99
CA GLY A 539 -24.04 -21.16 8.71
C GLY A 539 -23.72 -22.45 7.96
N SER A 540 -23.90 -22.43 6.64
CA SER A 540 -23.57 -23.55 5.76
C SER A 540 -23.05 -23.04 4.43
N ILE A 541 -22.05 -23.69 3.85
CA ILE A 541 -21.58 -23.43 2.48
C ILE A 541 -21.70 -24.68 1.63
N ASN A 542 -22.16 -24.53 0.39
CA ASN A 542 -22.12 -25.61 -0.56
C ASN A 542 -20.69 -25.82 -1.06
N ALA A 543 -20.13 -26.98 -0.75
CA ALA A 543 -18.74 -27.34 -1.02
C ALA A 543 -18.30 -27.22 -2.49
N ASN A 544 -19.23 -27.26 -3.46
CA ASN A 544 -18.91 -27.24 -4.90
C ASN A 544 -19.23 -25.91 -5.59
N THR A 545 -20.14 -25.10 -5.02
CA THR A 545 -20.66 -23.90 -5.70
C THR A 545 -20.29 -22.59 -4.99
N GLY A 546 -19.84 -22.65 -3.74
CA GLY A 546 -19.52 -21.47 -2.95
C GLY A 546 -20.76 -20.71 -2.43
N ASP A 547 -21.95 -21.28 -2.57
CA ASP A 547 -23.19 -20.69 -2.04
C ASP A 547 -23.21 -20.80 -0.51
N TYR A 548 -22.98 -19.67 0.16
CA TYR A 548 -23.03 -19.53 1.60
C TYR A 548 -24.41 -19.05 2.06
N MET A 549 -24.91 -19.66 3.14
CA MET A 549 -26.11 -19.26 3.86
C MET A 549 -25.73 -18.92 5.30
N ALA A 550 -25.96 -17.67 5.70
CA ALA A 550 -25.81 -17.23 7.07
C ALA A 550 -26.82 -17.96 7.99
N PRO A 551 -26.47 -18.21 9.26
CA PRO A 551 -27.35 -18.91 10.20
C PRO A 551 -28.61 -18.09 10.50
N THR A 552 -29.56 -18.67 11.23
CA THR A 552 -30.80 -17.98 11.59
C THR A 552 -30.63 -16.99 12.74
N LYS A 553 -29.64 -17.23 13.61
CA LYS A 553 -29.30 -16.44 14.80
C LYS A 553 -27.79 -16.54 15.05
N ILE A 554 -27.23 -15.54 15.73
CA ILE A 554 -25.84 -15.53 16.22
C ILE A 554 -25.82 -14.98 17.65
N LYS A 555 -24.76 -15.27 18.39
CA LYS A 555 -24.50 -14.70 19.73
C LYS A 555 -23.85 -13.32 19.61
N GLY A 556 -24.06 -12.49 20.62
CA GLY A 556 -23.45 -11.17 20.70
C GLY A 556 -23.83 -10.21 19.56
N ASN A 557 -23.00 -9.18 19.43
CA ASN A 557 -23.24 -8.06 18.52
C ASN A 557 -22.83 -8.36 17.08
N SER A 558 -21.84 -9.23 16.90
CA SER A 558 -21.44 -9.80 15.62
C SER A 558 -20.52 -11.01 15.83
N GLN A 559 -20.40 -11.86 14.82
CA GLN A 559 -19.47 -12.99 14.83
C GLN A 559 -18.68 -13.05 13.53
N ILE A 560 -17.45 -13.56 13.60
CA ILE A 560 -16.57 -13.68 12.44
C ILE A 560 -16.59 -15.11 11.93
N VAL A 561 -16.78 -15.26 10.63
CA VAL A 561 -16.69 -16.52 9.89
C VAL A 561 -15.57 -16.40 8.87
N THR A 562 -14.74 -17.43 8.78
CA THR A 562 -13.78 -17.59 7.70
C THR A 562 -14.34 -18.57 6.66
N ILE A 563 -14.36 -18.14 5.40
CA ILE A 563 -14.66 -19.00 4.26
C ILE A 563 -13.33 -19.41 3.64
N THR A 564 -13.15 -20.71 3.38
CA THR A 564 -11.94 -21.23 2.72
C THR A 564 -12.30 -21.90 1.41
N ALA A 565 -11.64 -21.48 0.34
CA ALA A 565 -11.61 -22.14 -0.95
C ALA A 565 -10.33 -22.98 -1.04
N THR A 566 -10.45 -24.24 -1.48
CA THR A 566 -9.29 -25.10 -1.79
C THR A 566 -9.37 -25.57 -3.23
N ASP A 567 -8.36 -25.25 -4.04
CA ASP A 567 -8.23 -25.75 -5.40
C ASP A 567 -8.02 -27.28 -5.38
N SER A 568 -8.88 -28.02 -6.08
CA SER A 568 -8.89 -29.49 -6.04
C SER A 568 -7.68 -30.13 -6.74
N SER A 569 -6.99 -29.39 -7.61
CA SER A 569 -5.85 -29.87 -8.40
C SER A 569 -4.51 -29.53 -7.75
N THR A 570 -4.38 -28.31 -7.21
CA THR A 570 -3.11 -27.81 -6.65
C THR A 570 -3.06 -27.83 -5.13
N ASN A 571 -4.19 -28.03 -4.44
CA ASN A 571 -4.36 -27.81 -3.00
C ASN A 571 -4.04 -26.37 -2.54
N ALA A 572 -3.99 -25.40 -3.46
CA ALA A 572 -3.88 -23.99 -3.09
C ALA A 572 -5.11 -23.55 -2.29
N LYS A 573 -4.89 -22.77 -1.24
CA LYS A 573 -5.96 -22.26 -0.37
C LYS A 573 -6.09 -20.76 -0.49
N ALA A 574 -7.33 -20.28 -0.49
CA ALA A 574 -7.68 -18.88 -0.38
C ALA A 574 -8.76 -18.71 0.68
N SER A 575 -8.72 -17.60 1.43
CA SER A 575 -9.66 -17.33 2.50
C SER A 575 -10.41 -16.03 2.25
N ALA A 576 -11.57 -15.87 2.90
CA ALA A 576 -12.33 -14.64 3.00
C ALA A 576 -12.91 -14.52 4.42
N VAL A 577 -13.08 -13.28 4.90
CA VAL A 577 -13.60 -12.99 6.24
C VAL A 577 -15.01 -12.40 6.12
N VAL A 578 -15.95 -13.00 6.83
CA VAL A 578 -17.34 -12.55 6.92
C VAL A 578 -17.64 -12.09 8.34
N THR A 579 -18.07 -10.85 8.50
CA THR A 579 -18.64 -10.35 9.75
C THR A 579 -20.16 -10.50 9.69
N LEU A 580 -20.69 -11.42 10.49
CA LEU A 580 -22.13 -11.67 10.61
C LEU A 580 -22.75 -10.72 11.63
N LEU A 581 -23.87 -10.11 11.25
CA LEU A 581 -24.69 -9.25 12.13
C LEU A 581 -25.99 -9.95 12.53
N PRO A 582 -26.50 -9.72 13.75
CA PRO A 582 -27.70 -10.40 14.25
C PRO A 582 -28.99 -9.95 13.55
N SER A 583 -28.95 -8.81 12.85
CA SER A 583 -30.06 -8.24 12.08
C SER A 583 -29.51 -7.29 11.01
N SER A 584 -30.32 -6.96 10.00
CA SER A 584 -29.94 -6.00 8.96
C SER A 584 -29.93 -4.55 9.43
N VAL A 585 -30.52 -4.29 10.60
CA VAL A 585 -30.47 -3.05 11.38
C VAL A 585 -29.84 -3.36 12.74
N SER A 586 -28.88 -2.53 13.14
CA SER A 586 -28.29 -2.60 14.48
C SER A 586 -28.02 -1.20 15.00
N ILE A 587 -28.48 -0.91 16.21
CA ILE A 587 -28.44 0.41 16.85
C ILE A 587 -27.41 0.41 17.98
N SER A 588 -26.63 1.49 18.05
CA SER A 588 -25.70 1.75 19.15
C SER A 588 -25.85 3.19 19.69
N PRO A 589 -25.81 3.41 21.03
CA PRO A 589 -25.76 2.38 22.10
C PRO A 589 -27.08 1.58 22.22
N SER A 590 -27.07 0.49 22.99
CA SER A 590 -28.24 -0.38 23.20
C SER A 590 -28.94 -0.16 24.54
N PHE A 591 -28.24 0.42 25.52
CA PHE A 591 -28.86 0.94 26.73
C PHE A 591 -28.16 2.22 27.22
N VAL A 592 -28.94 3.20 27.64
CA VAL A 592 -28.40 4.46 28.20
C VAL A 592 -29.26 4.96 29.36
N VAL A 593 -28.62 5.53 30.37
CA VAL A 593 -29.29 6.20 31.48
C VAL A 593 -29.25 7.71 31.26
N ILE A 594 -30.38 8.39 31.46
CA ILE A 594 -30.50 9.84 31.42
C ILE A 594 -31.13 10.31 32.72
N ASN A 595 -30.42 11.15 33.46
CA ASN A 595 -30.95 11.79 34.66
C ASN A 595 -31.58 13.13 34.30
N GLU A 596 -32.67 13.48 34.97
CA GLU A 596 -33.35 14.77 34.74
C GLU A 596 -32.45 15.97 35.08
N ASN A 597 -31.42 15.78 35.89
CA ASN A 597 -30.44 16.81 36.24
C ASN A 597 -29.24 16.88 35.29
N ASP A 598 -29.14 15.98 34.29
CA ASP A 598 -28.04 16.01 33.33
C ASP A 598 -28.08 17.28 32.48
N VAL A 599 -26.91 17.88 32.26
CA VAL A 599 -26.77 19.11 31.46
C VAL A 599 -27.11 18.84 29.99
N ASN A 600 -26.64 17.71 29.46
CA ASN A 600 -26.95 17.23 28.12
C ASN A 600 -27.80 15.97 28.24
N LYS A 601 -29.08 16.08 27.87
CA LYS A 601 -30.05 14.98 27.97
C LYS A 601 -30.32 14.30 26.62
N ASN A 602 -29.83 14.87 25.53
CA ASN A 602 -30.05 14.31 24.20
C ASN A 602 -29.06 13.19 23.94
N VAL A 603 -29.52 12.13 23.27
CA VAL A 603 -28.69 10.98 22.89
C VAL A 603 -28.80 10.79 21.38
N ASN A 604 -27.67 10.55 20.72
CA ASN A 604 -27.66 10.20 19.30
C ASN A 604 -27.49 8.69 19.17
N PHE A 605 -28.37 8.07 18.41
CA PHE A 605 -28.26 6.67 18.03
C PHE A 605 -27.63 6.56 16.65
N THR A 606 -26.74 5.59 16.50
CA THR A 606 -26.11 5.26 15.22
C THR A 606 -26.63 3.92 14.73
N VAL A 607 -26.86 3.82 13.43
CA VAL A 607 -27.34 2.59 12.78
C VAL A 607 -26.25 2.04 11.89
N TYR A 608 -26.02 0.73 12.01
CA TYR A 608 -25.09 0.01 11.14
C TYR A 608 -25.28 0.38 9.65
N GLY A 609 -24.17 0.71 9.00
CA GLY A 609 -24.13 1.01 7.56
C GLY A 609 -24.82 2.31 7.15
N ASN A 610 -25.16 3.20 8.10
CA ASN A 610 -25.90 4.44 7.86
C ASN A 610 -27.19 4.21 7.03
N LYS A 611 -27.80 3.04 7.20
CA LYS A 611 -29.02 2.68 6.49
C LYS A 611 -30.16 3.60 6.90
N LYS A 612 -31.01 3.94 5.94
CA LYS A 612 -32.25 4.65 6.20
C LYS A 612 -33.19 3.74 7.00
N VAL A 613 -33.65 4.23 8.14
CA VAL A 613 -34.59 3.54 9.03
C VAL A 613 -35.71 4.47 9.45
N ASN A 614 -36.84 3.88 9.84
CA ASN A 614 -37.94 4.60 10.45
C ASN A 614 -37.80 4.55 11.98
N TRP A 615 -37.61 5.71 12.60
CA TRP A 615 -37.49 5.85 14.04
C TRP A 615 -38.85 6.06 14.71
N SER A 616 -39.07 5.43 15.85
CA SER A 616 -40.26 5.65 16.68
C SER A 616 -40.01 5.37 18.16
N VAL A 617 -40.84 5.95 19.04
CA VAL A 617 -40.84 5.67 20.48
C VAL A 617 -42.03 4.76 20.82
N GLU A 618 -41.75 3.51 21.21
CA GLU A 618 -42.75 2.47 21.47
C GLU A 618 -43.54 2.75 22.75
N THR A 619 -42.90 3.31 23.77
CA THR A 619 -43.49 3.58 25.09
C THR A 619 -44.42 4.79 25.13
N GLY A 620 -44.56 5.52 24.01
CA GLY A 620 -45.46 6.66 23.85
C GLY A 620 -44.76 8.03 23.93
N THR A 621 -45.42 9.06 23.38
CA THR A 621 -44.87 10.41 23.16
C THR A 621 -44.68 11.24 24.43
N GLY A 622 -45.34 10.87 25.53
CA GLY A 622 -45.15 11.52 26.84
C GLY A 622 -43.75 11.30 27.43
N TYR A 623 -42.99 10.37 26.86
CA TYR A 623 -41.64 10.02 27.28
C TYR A 623 -40.56 10.58 26.35
N GLY A 624 -40.88 11.54 25.49
CA GLY A 624 -39.92 12.17 24.57
C GLY A 624 -40.13 11.76 23.11
N GLY A 625 -39.22 12.19 22.24
CA GLY A 625 -39.29 11.95 20.80
C GLY A 625 -37.92 11.67 20.19
N VAL A 626 -37.93 10.93 19.08
CA VAL A 626 -36.74 10.65 18.26
C VAL A 626 -36.92 11.26 16.88
N ASP A 627 -35.90 11.94 16.36
CA ASP A 627 -35.94 12.53 15.02
C ASP A 627 -35.46 11.55 13.93
N VAL A 628 -35.51 12.00 12.68
CA VAL A 628 -35.12 11.19 11.51
C VAL A 628 -33.63 10.80 11.48
N ASN A 629 -32.78 11.51 12.23
CA ASN A 629 -31.35 11.25 12.32
C ASN A 629 -31.01 10.36 13.53
N GLY A 630 -32.02 9.85 14.25
CA GLY A 630 -31.80 9.02 15.43
C GLY A 630 -31.42 9.83 16.68
N LYS A 631 -31.64 11.15 16.69
CA LYS A 631 -31.45 11.96 17.89
C LYS A 631 -32.69 11.89 18.77
N TYR A 632 -32.54 11.32 19.94
CA TYR A 632 -33.58 11.28 20.96
C TYR A 632 -33.51 12.52 21.88
N THR A 633 -34.68 13.11 22.10
CA THR A 633 -34.90 14.25 23.00
C THR A 633 -35.91 13.84 24.08
N PRO A 634 -35.48 13.72 25.35
CA PRO A 634 -36.38 13.37 26.45
C PRO A 634 -37.36 14.51 26.77
N PRO A 635 -38.44 14.26 27.53
CA PRO A 635 -39.43 15.27 27.89
C PRO A 635 -38.84 16.30 28.86
N ALA A 636 -39.48 17.47 28.96
CA ALA A 636 -38.99 18.55 29.83
C ALA A 636 -38.93 18.16 31.33
N SER A 637 -39.87 17.33 31.77
CA SER A 637 -39.96 16.78 33.13
C SER A 637 -40.13 15.26 33.06
N PHE A 638 -39.43 14.53 33.92
CA PHE A 638 -39.47 13.07 33.89
C PHE A 638 -40.54 12.57 34.89
N PRO A 639 -41.29 11.50 34.57
CA PRO A 639 -42.18 10.88 35.54
C PRO A 639 -41.38 10.40 36.75
N ALA A 640 -42.04 10.34 37.92
CA ALA A 640 -41.39 9.93 39.16
C ALA A 640 -40.73 8.54 39.03
N GLY A 641 -39.56 8.38 39.63
CA GLY A 641 -38.82 7.12 39.67
C GLY A 641 -38.04 6.78 38.40
N TYR A 642 -37.87 5.48 38.18
CA TYR A 642 -37.19 4.87 37.03
C TYR A 642 -38.19 4.53 35.94
N ASN A 643 -38.04 5.15 34.77
CA ASN A 643 -38.93 5.04 33.64
C ASN A 643 -38.18 4.58 32.39
N MET A 644 -38.50 3.39 31.89
CA MET A 644 -37.91 2.85 30.67
C MET A 644 -38.63 3.41 29.44
N VAL A 645 -37.85 3.81 28.45
CA VAL A 645 -38.30 4.24 27.13
C VAL A 645 -37.66 3.32 26.10
N THR A 646 -38.47 2.74 25.22
CA THR A 646 -37.97 1.88 24.14
C THR A 646 -38.11 2.63 22.83
N VAL A 647 -36.97 2.87 22.18
CA VAL A 647 -36.92 3.47 20.84
C VAL A 647 -36.64 2.35 19.83
N MET A 648 -37.36 2.37 18.72
CA MET A 648 -37.28 1.38 17.66
C MET A 648 -36.72 2.01 16.39
N ALA A 649 -35.81 1.29 15.71
CA ALA A 649 -35.47 1.54 14.32
C ALA A 649 -35.97 0.39 13.46
N VAL A 650 -36.78 0.70 12.45
CA VAL A 650 -37.33 -0.28 11.50
C VAL A 650 -36.67 -0.07 10.14
N ALA A 651 -35.99 -1.09 9.62
CA ALA A 651 -35.41 -1.08 8.28
C ALA A 651 -36.48 -1.28 7.19
N GLU A 652 -36.14 -0.97 5.93
CA GLU A 652 -37.05 -1.12 4.79
C GLU A 652 -37.53 -2.57 4.58
N ASN A 653 -36.71 -3.55 4.94
CA ASN A 653 -37.06 -4.97 4.86
C ASN A 653 -37.94 -5.45 6.04
N GLY A 654 -38.31 -4.55 6.96
CA GLY A 654 -39.12 -4.84 8.14
C GLY A 654 -38.35 -5.33 9.36
N ASP A 655 -37.03 -5.51 9.28
CA ASP A 655 -36.22 -5.84 10.45
C ASP A 655 -36.24 -4.70 11.46
N VAL A 656 -36.21 -5.05 12.74
CA VAL A 656 -36.30 -4.10 13.86
C VAL A 656 -35.11 -4.30 14.78
N ASP A 657 -34.55 -3.20 15.26
CA ASP A 657 -33.71 -3.19 16.45
C ASP A 657 -34.23 -2.16 17.46
N LYS A 658 -33.91 -2.38 18.73
CA LYS A 658 -34.44 -1.62 19.86
C LYS A 658 -33.31 -1.10 20.74
N VAL A 659 -33.46 0.15 21.18
CA VAL A 659 -32.64 0.74 22.24
C VAL A 659 -33.51 1.08 23.43
N ASN A 660 -32.97 0.81 24.61
CA ASN A 660 -33.65 1.00 25.87
C ASN A 660 -33.02 2.16 26.65
N ILE A 661 -33.81 3.15 27.03
CA ILE A 661 -33.36 4.36 27.71
C ILE A 661 -34.01 4.37 29.09
N LEU A 662 -33.19 4.51 30.15
CA LEU A 662 -33.69 4.68 31.49
C LEU A 662 -33.71 6.17 31.87
N LEU A 663 -34.90 6.75 31.95
CA LEU A 663 -35.11 8.10 32.48
C LEU A 663 -35.23 8.05 34.01
N ILE A 664 -34.41 8.85 34.70
CA ILE A 664 -34.38 8.96 36.16
C ILE A 664 -34.81 10.37 36.57
N SER A 665 -35.93 10.49 37.30
CA SER A 665 -36.41 11.78 37.78
C SER A 665 -35.46 12.41 38.79
N LYS A 666 -35.43 13.75 38.87
CA LYS A 666 -34.57 14.49 39.81
C LYS A 666 -34.84 14.19 41.28
N SER A 667 -36.03 13.69 41.61
CA SER A 667 -36.44 13.30 42.96
C SER A 667 -36.15 11.85 43.31
N THR A 668 -35.58 11.07 42.37
CA THR A 668 -35.34 9.65 42.58
C THR A 668 -34.07 9.41 43.36
N ILE A 669 -34.17 8.55 44.38
CA ILE A 669 -33.09 8.08 45.24
C ILE A 669 -32.80 6.62 44.89
N ALA A 670 -31.54 6.34 44.58
CA ALA A 670 -31.03 4.98 44.35
C ALA A 670 -30.90 4.23 45.68
N GLU A 671 -32.03 3.86 46.28
CA GLU A 671 -32.09 3.27 47.62
C GLU A 671 -31.69 1.78 47.63
N PHE A 672 -32.15 1.03 46.64
CA PHE A 672 -32.01 -0.42 46.63
C PHE A 672 -30.87 -0.82 45.71
N LYS A 673 -29.72 -1.20 46.30
CA LYS A 673 -28.66 -1.84 45.55
C LYS A 673 -29.07 -3.26 45.19
N ILE A 674 -29.00 -3.62 43.91
CA ILE A 674 -29.24 -4.98 43.42
C ILE A 674 -27.89 -5.64 43.17
N ASP A 675 -27.71 -6.85 43.70
CA ASP A 675 -26.52 -7.69 43.52
C ASP A 675 -26.88 -9.01 42.81
N PRO A 676 -26.24 -9.35 41.68
CA PRO A 676 -25.31 -8.49 40.93
C PRO A 676 -26.05 -7.32 40.26
N SER A 677 -25.36 -6.19 40.05
CA SER A 677 -25.97 -4.99 39.43
C SER A 677 -26.17 -5.11 37.92
N TYR A 678 -25.62 -6.16 37.30
CA TYR A 678 -25.99 -6.64 35.98
C TYR A 678 -25.63 -8.13 35.84
N SER A 679 -26.25 -8.84 34.89
CA SER A 679 -25.89 -10.23 34.58
C SER A 679 -24.48 -10.27 33.99
N GLN A 680 -23.52 -10.77 34.77
CA GLN A 680 -22.12 -10.86 34.33
C GLN A 680 -21.93 -11.85 33.18
N GLU A 681 -22.81 -12.85 33.09
CA GLU A 681 -22.91 -13.79 31.97
C GLU A 681 -24.15 -13.49 31.13
N LEU A 682 -24.04 -13.77 29.85
CA LEU A 682 -25.11 -13.62 28.86
C LEU A 682 -26.09 -14.79 29.03
N LEU A 683 -27.36 -14.49 29.36
CA LEU A 683 -28.35 -15.52 29.65
C LEU A 683 -28.97 -16.06 28.35
N THR A 684 -28.83 -17.37 28.14
CA THR A 684 -29.49 -18.07 27.04
C THR A 684 -30.92 -18.49 27.41
N PRO A 685 -31.77 -18.93 26.47
CA PRO A 685 -33.15 -19.32 26.73
C PRO A 685 -33.29 -20.30 27.91
N ASP A 686 -34.27 -20.03 28.76
CA ASP A 686 -34.61 -20.79 29.97
C ASP A 686 -33.55 -20.79 31.09
N GLU A 687 -32.42 -20.10 30.91
CA GLU A 687 -31.43 -19.96 31.98
C GLU A 687 -31.96 -19.11 33.14
N VAL A 688 -31.47 -19.44 34.33
CA VAL A 688 -31.93 -18.85 35.58
C VAL A 688 -30.76 -18.15 36.25
N THR A 689 -31.01 -16.93 36.71
CA THR A 689 -30.07 -16.19 37.56
C THR A 689 -30.79 -15.61 38.78
N LYS A 690 -30.03 -15.28 39.81
CA LYS A 690 -30.55 -14.72 41.06
C LYS A 690 -30.01 -13.32 41.27
N PHE A 691 -30.91 -12.44 41.68
CA PHE A 691 -30.61 -11.10 42.12
C PHE A 691 -31.03 -10.96 43.58
N SER A 692 -30.31 -10.14 44.33
CA SER A 692 -30.70 -9.84 45.70
C SER A 692 -30.63 -8.36 46.00
N SER A 693 -31.48 -7.89 46.90
CA SER A 693 -31.44 -6.54 47.42
C SER A 693 -31.78 -6.55 48.91
N MET A 694 -31.23 -5.59 49.64
CA MET A 694 -31.39 -5.49 51.09
C MET A 694 -32.48 -4.48 51.43
N GLY A 695 -33.30 -4.82 52.42
CA GLY A 695 -34.23 -3.93 53.09
C GLY A 695 -33.94 -3.84 54.59
N ASN A 696 -34.59 -2.90 55.24
CA ASN A 696 -34.59 -2.71 56.69
C ASN A 696 -36.00 -2.30 57.15
N ASP A 697 -36.18 -2.10 58.46
CA ASP A 697 -37.45 -1.73 59.10
C ASP A 697 -38.12 -0.46 58.51
N LEU A 698 -37.35 0.41 57.86
CA LEU A 698 -37.84 1.66 57.27
C LEU A 698 -38.03 1.58 55.75
N THR A 699 -37.36 0.63 55.09
CA THR A 699 -37.22 0.60 53.63
C THR A 699 -37.18 -0.85 53.13
N SER A 700 -38.26 -1.32 52.50
CA SER A 700 -38.32 -2.66 51.90
C SER A 700 -38.31 -2.59 50.36
N PRO A 701 -37.49 -3.40 49.67
CA PRO A 701 -37.53 -3.60 48.21
C PRO A 701 -38.74 -4.47 47.82
N SER A 702 -39.95 -3.95 48.01
CA SER A 702 -41.18 -4.77 47.98
C SER A 702 -41.74 -5.03 46.57
N GLU A 703 -41.42 -4.19 45.58
CA GLU A 703 -42.02 -4.26 44.24
C GLU A 703 -40.94 -4.52 43.19
N TRP A 704 -40.88 -5.76 42.69
CA TRP A 704 -39.94 -6.17 41.64
C TRP A 704 -40.66 -6.25 40.29
N SER A 705 -40.04 -5.70 39.24
CA SER A 705 -40.63 -5.64 37.89
C SER A 705 -39.56 -5.69 36.81
N LEU A 706 -39.94 -6.18 35.63
CA LEU A 706 -39.09 -6.28 34.44
C LEU A 706 -39.53 -5.24 33.40
N MET A 707 -38.58 -4.55 32.79
CA MET A 707 -38.84 -3.54 31.76
C MET A 707 -37.89 -3.72 30.57
N PRO A 708 -38.37 -4.11 29.37
CA PRO A 708 -39.73 -4.58 29.09
C PRO A 708 -40.05 -5.88 29.86
N ALA A 709 -41.33 -6.27 29.89
CA ALA A 709 -41.77 -7.52 30.52
C ALA A 709 -41.33 -8.75 29.70
N ARG A 710 -40.02 -9.04 29.71
CA ARG A 710 -39.38 -10.19 29.04
C ARG A 710 -38.81 -11.14 30.09
N GLY A 711 -39.17 -12.42 30.01
CA GLY A 711 -38.84 -13.43 31.01
C GLY A 711 -39.82 -13.47 32.19
N ASN A 712 -39.45 -14.21 33.23
CA ASN A 712 -40.23 -14.32 34.46
C ASN A 712 -39.37 -13.99 35.67
N ILE A 713 -39.96 -13.40 36.71
CA ILE A 713 -39.28 -13.13 37.97
C ILE A 713 -40.11 -13.61 39.15
N LYS A 714 -39.46 -14.34 40.06
CA LYS A 714 -40.06 -14.83 41.30
C LYS A 714 -39.23 -14.39 42.49
N VAL A 715 -39.83 -13.62 43.37
CA VAL A 715 -39.20 -13.18 44.62
C VAL A 715 -39.53 -14.18 45.73
N GLY A 716 -38.51 -14.67 46.43
CA GLY A 716 -38.67 -15.53 47.60
C GLY A 716 -39.10 -14.75 48.84
N GLU A 717 -39.38 -15.46 49.94
CA GLU A 717 -39.57 -14.80 51.24
C GLU A 717 -38.26 -14.15 51.70
N PRO A 718 -38.31 -13.00 52.39
CA PRO A 718 -37.11 -12.32 52.86
C PRO A 718 -36.39 -13.15 53.93
N GLU A 719 -35.07 -13.27 53.78
CA GLU A 719 -34.21 -13.89 54.79
C GLU A 719 -33.68 -12.81 55.75
N VAL A 720 -33.86 -12.99 57.06
CA VAL A 720 -33.28 -12.09 58.06
C VAL A 720 -31.79 -12.42 58.22
N ILE A 721 -30.94 -11.44 57.94
CA ILE A 721 -29.48 -11.52 58.11
C ILE A 721 -28.99 -10.36 58.97
N LYS A 722 -27.71 -10.40 59.38
CA LYS A 722 -27.09 -9.33 60.16
C LYS A 722 -26.25 -8.43 59.26
N ASP A 723 -26.40 -7.12 59.38
CA ASP A 723 -25.53 -6.14 58.71
C ASP A 723 -24.13 -6.06 59.36
N GLU A 724 -23.25 -5.20 58.84
CA GLU A 724 -21.89 -4.99 59.36
C GLU A 724 -21.84 -4.44 60.80
N PHE A 725 -22.97 -3.97 61.32
CA PHE A 725 -23.13 -3.43 62.68
C PHE A 725 -23.94 -4.37 63.60
N GLY A 726 -24.39 -5.53 63.11
CA GLY A 726 -25.17 -6.51 63.86
C GLY A 726 -26.68 -6.22 63.95
N ASN A 727 -27.20 -5.28 63.14
CA ASN A 727 -28.64 -5.05 63.03
C ASN A 727 -29.28 -6.10 62.11
N ASP A 728 -30.55 -6.44 62.39
CA ASP A 728 -31.32 -7.30 61.49
C ASP A 728 -31.68 -6.52 60.22
N ILE A 729 -31.32 -7.09 59.07
CA ILE A 729 -31.70 -6.60 57.75
C ILE A 729 -32.36 -7.75 56.97
N GLU A 730 -33.26 -7.41 56.07
CA GLU A 730 -33.98 -8.38 55.26
C GLU A 730 -33.33 -8.50 53.88
N LYS A 731 -32.89 -9.70 53.52
CA LYS A 731 -32.38 -10.02 52.19
C LYS A 731 -33.50 -10.58 51.33
N TYR A 732 -33.86 -9.85 50.28
CA TYR A 732 -34.83 -10.29 49.28
C TYR A 732 -34.08 -10.91 48.12
N THR A 733 -34.42 -12.16 47.76
CA THR A 733 -33.82 -12.86 46.62
C THR A 733 -34.86 -13.04 45.52
N ALA A 734 -34.60 -12.46 44.36
CA ALA A 734 -35.40 -12.61 43.16
C ALA A 734 -34.72 -13.55 42.16
N THR A 735 -35.42 -14.61 41.78
CA THR A 735 -34.99 -15.56 40.75
C THR A 735 -35.58 -15.12 39.41
N TYR A 736 -34.73 -14.76 38.46
CA TYR A 736 -35.10 -14.44 37.08
C TYR A 736 -34.93 -15.67 36.19
N THR A 737 -35.89 -15.92 35.31
CA THR A 737 -35.83 -16.95 34.26
C THR A 737 -35.93 -16.28 32.90
N ALA A 738 -34.92 -16.50 32.06
CA ALA A 738 -34.87 -15.99 30.69
C ALA A 738 -36.01 -16.55 29.84
N PRO A 739 -36.58 -15.76 28.91
CA PRO A 739 -37.64 -16.25 28.03
C PRO A 739 -37.11 -17.32 27.07
N SER A 740 -37.98 -18.24 26.64
CA SER A 740 -37.61 -19.35 25.75
C SER A 740 -37.39 -18.91 24.29
N ASP A 741 -37.91 -17.75 23.91
CA ASP A 741 -37.99 -17.24 22.53
C ASP A 741 -36.98 -16.10 22.24
N ILE A 742 -35.75 -16.19 22.75
CA ILE A 742 -34.71 -15.21 22.43
C ILE A 742 -34.20 -15.41 21.00
N THR A 743 -34.32 -14.37 20.17
CA THR A 743 -33.91 -14.41 18.75
C THR A 743 -32.67 -13.60 18.43
N CYS A 744 -32.38 -12.58 19.23
CA CYS A 744 -31.21 -11.71 19.13
C CYS A 744 -30.81 -11.22 20.54
N SER A 745 -29.67 -10.54 20.66
CA SER A 745 -29.24 -10.01 21.94
C SER A 745 -30.18 -8.89 22.41
N GLU A 746 -30.76 -9.03 23.61
CA GLU A 746 -31.73 -8.10 24.18
C GLU A 746 -31.27 -7.59 25.55
N ILE A 747 -31.77 -6.42 25.95
CA ILE A 747 -31.53 -5.85 27.27
C ILE A 747 -32.86 -5.76 28.02
N VAL A 748 -32.88 -6.31 29.24
CA VAL A 748 -34.01 -6.23 30.16
C VAL A 748 -33.54 -5.52 31.43
N LEU A 749 -34.30 -4.52 31.86
CA LEU A 749 -34.06 -3.84 33.12
C LEU A 749 -34.85 -4.54 34.22
N LEU A 750 -34.14 -5.04 35.23
CA LEU A 750 -34.75 -5.43 36.49
C LEU A 750 -34.87 -4.20 37.39
N ARG A 751 -36.10 -3.82 37.74
CA ARG A 751 -36.38 -2.68 38.62
C ARG A 751 -36.96 -3.16 39.93
N VAL A 752 -36.51 -2.55 41.02
CA VAL A 752 -37.12 -2.71 42.35
C VAL A 752 -37.51 -1.37 42.95
N THR A 753 -38.68 -1.29 43.59
CA THR A 753 -39.19 -0.08 44.26
C THR A 753 -39.73 -0.40 45.64
N HIS A 754 -39.78 0.63 46.48
CA HIS A 754 -40.54 0.58 47.72
C HIS A 754 -42.02 0.72 47.39
N LYS A 755 -42.87 -0.06 48.08
CA LYS A 755 -44.32 0.01 47.91
C LYS A 755 -44.84 1.45 48.01
N ASN A 756 -45.62 1.89 47.02
CA ASN A 756 -46.18 3.25 46.92
C ASN A 756 -45.15 4.40 46.91
N LYS A 757 -43.85 4.13 46.72
CA LYS A 757 -42.78 5.15 46.68
C LYS A 757 -41.88 4.91 45.47
N PRO A 758 -42.35 5.21 44.23
CA PRO A 758 -41.59 4.95 43.00
C PRO A 758 -40.26 5.73 42.91
N ASN A 759 -40.11 6.81 43.69
CA ASN A 759 -38.88 7.58 43.80
C ASN A 759 -37.78 6.91 44.64
N ARG A 760 -38.04 5.79 45.31
CA ARG A 760 -37.03 5.03 46.04
C ARG A 760 -36.86 3.69 45.34
N ALA A 761 -35.79 3.57 44.55
CA ALA A 761 -35.69 2.55 43.52
C ALA A 761 -34.27 2.00 43.36
N GLY A 762 -34.21 0.76 42.87
CA GLY A 762 -33.00 0.07 42.43
C GLY A 762 -33.18 -0.46 41.02
N TYR A 763 -32.08 -0.64 40.29
CA TYR A 763 -32.13 -1.37 39.03
C TYR A 763 -30.88 -2.22 38.80
N ALA A 764 -31.05 -3.27 38.02
CA ALA A 764 -30.00 -4.09 37.46
C ALA A 764 -30.27 -4.35 35.98
N LEU A 765 -29.20 -4.59 35.21
CA LEU A 765 -29.31 -4.89 33.78
C LEU A 765 -29.20 -6.39 33.54
N ILE A 766 -30.07 -6.95 32.71
CA ILE A 766 -30.03 -8.34 32.28
C ILE A 766 -29.80 -8.35 30.79
N THR A 767 -28.75 -9.04 30.35
CA THR A 767 -28.40 -9.21 28.94
C THR A 767 -28.77 -10.62 28.52
N LEU A 768 -29.68 -10.71 27.56
CA LEU A 768 -30.17 -11.96 26.99
C LEU A 768 -29.49 -12.25 25.66
N GLU A 769 -29.27 -13.52 25.37
CA GLU A 769 -28.70 -13.97 24.09
C GLU A 769 -29.42 -15.19 23.52
N PRO A 770 -29.46 -15.31 22.18
CA PRO A 770 -30.02 -16.49 21.56
C PRO A 770 -29.09 -17.69 21.75
N LYS A 771 -29.68 -18.87 21.92
CA LYS A 771 -28.96 -20.13 21.78
C LYS A 771 -28.68 -20.39 20.30
N ILE A 772 -27.41 -20.63 19.94
CA ILE A 772 -27.05 -21.19 18.65
C ILE A 772 -27.18 -22.72 18.77
N SER A 773 -27.84 -23.31 17.78
CA SER A 773 -28.08 -24.76 17.66
C SER A 773 -26.82 -25.55 17.41
#